data_AF-A0A3R9KSY0-F1
#
_entry.id   AF-A0A3R9KSY0-F1
#
_cell.length_a   1.000
_cell.length_b   1.000
_cell.length_c   1.000
_cell.angle_alpha   90.00
_cell.angle_beta   90.00
_cell.angle_gamma   90.00
#
_symmetry.space_group_name_H-M   'P 1'
#
loop_
_entity.id
_entity.type
_entity.pdbx_description
1 polymer ?
#
loop_
_entity_poly.entity_id
_entity_poly.type
_entity_poly.pdbx_seq_one_letter_code
_entity_poly.pdbx_strand_id
1 'polypeptide(L)'
;MSPSSVFNAPEKARYGAFAAAVLAAAGLTIAAAPAESTALGAGRGASVPFLEQEAETAATNGSVIGPNRAAGTLAGEASDRKAVTLSGQGQYVEFTLTAPANSIDFRYSVPDSVTGTISLYVGGTHDRDIALTSKWAWYYGSYPFTNNPADGHAHHFYDETRALLGTSYPAGTKIKLQVDAGDVPATIDLADFEQVGAAATRPADSVSVTDYGATAGDTSDDASAFDSAVAAAKSQGKEVWIPAGTFTLGHHITVDQVTIRGAGPWYSVLTGPRAGIFGKGEPASCGTPTYPGNPAVPGTSSAVTLSDFAIIGQVDARVDCDQSNAIGGALGGGSVVRNLWLQHTKVGLWLDGPFDGLTVSGNRILDQTADGLNLHQGISNAVVTNNFLRNTGDDGLAMWSEHDADHHNTFSFNTVLLPILANNIAIYGGHDNTVSDNVVADNQDQGGGIHIANRFSAVPLSGTTTVARNTAIRTGVLDSNWQFGVGALWFDGRDSAITGRVDVTDLDLQDNNYEAIQFIDGATTDVHFDGVRITGAGTFAWQLQSKPSGSVKNVVATGIGRAGVYNCLGPDALAGLADQGGNSGWTTTFCGSWPSPVYGSDNGGTTTPPPTTTPPSGNLALRKTVSASGSQGGFPPANAVDGNANSYWESANNAFPQTLTVDLGAAASITKVTLKLPPSSAWGARTQTVTISGSTDGGTYTTLVGSRGYAFDPASGNTASVSFPATSQRFVRLTFTGNTGWPAGQVSEFEVAAS
;
A
#
# COMPACT_ATOMS: atom_id res chain seq x y z
N MET A 1 40.56 -62.95 13.83
CA MET A 1 41.13 -63.93 12.88
C MET A 1 41.70 -63.14 11.70
N SER A 2 42.76 -63.64 11.05
CA SER A 2 43.52 -63.02 9.93
C SER A 2 43.71 -64.10 8.83
N PRO A 3 44.34 -63.88 7.64
CA PRO A 3 45.02 -62.70 7.04
C PRO A 3 44.08 -61.96 6.06
N SER A 4 44.39 -61.35 4.90
CA SER A 4 45.58 -61.18 4.00
C SER A 4 45.33 -59.93 3.11
N SER A 5 46.28 -59.11 2.60
CA SER A 5 47.60 -59.29 1.93
C SER A 5 47.48 -59.87 0.49
N VAL A 6 48.06 -59.29 -0.59
CA VAL A 6 49.49 -59.01 -0.86
C VAL A 6 49.66 -58.09 -2.12
N PHE A 7 50.52 -57.05 -2.05
CA PHE A 7 51.43 -56.45 -3.09
C PHE A 7 50.87 -56.09 -4.52
N ASN A 8 51.51 -55.30 -5.42
CA ASN A 8 52.86 -54.71 -5.49
C ASN A 8 52.91 -53.39 -6.32
N ALA A 9 54.03 -52.66 -6.25
CA ALA A 9 54.44 -51.52 -7.11
C ALA A 9 55.87 -51.80 -7.70
N PRO A 10 56.68 -50.88 -8.28
CA PRO A 10 56.52 -49.45 -8.68
C PRO A 10 56.41 -49.34 -10.24
N GLU A 11 56.93 -48.40 -11.06
CA GLU A 11 57.85 -47.22 -11.03
C GLU A 11 57.56 -46.42 -12.35
N LYS A 12 57.79 -45.12 -12.64
CA LYS A 12 58.61 -43.96 -12.18
C LYS A 12 57.75 -42.67 -12.25
N ALA A 13 57.96 -41.54 -11.57
CA ALA A 13 59.11 -40.84 -10.98
C ALA A 13 59.85 -39.83 -11.90
N ARG A 14 59.50 -38.51 -11.78
CA ARG A 14 60.46 -37.37 -11.69
C ARG A 14 59.82 -35.97 -11.52
N TYR A 15 60.27 -35.25 -10.47
CA TYR A 15 60.10 -33.81 -10.17
C TYR A 15 58.66 -33.26 -10.01
N GLY A 16 58.38 -32.28 -9.15
CA GLY A 16 59.22 -31.57 -8.17
C GLY A 16 58.37 -31.00 -7.03
N ALA A 17 58.99 -30.55 -5.94
CA ALA A 17 58.28 -30.13 -4.72
C ALA A 17 57.90 -28.64 -4.71
N PHE A 18 56.75 -28.30 -4.13
CA PHE A 18 56.55 -27.10 -3.31
C PHE A 18 55.40 -27.32 -2.29
N ALA A 19 55.29 -26.45 -1.30
CA ALA A 19 54.49 -26.70 -0.09
C ALA A 19 52.97 -26.52 -0.28
N ALA A 20 52.18 -27.36 0.38
CA ALA A 20 50.74 -27.17 0.51
C ALA A 20 50.42 -26.16 1.61
N ALA A 21 49.98 -24.96 1.22
CA ALA A 21 49.39 -24.00 2.14
C ALA A 21 47.91 -24.35 2.37
N VAL A 22 47.51 -24.56 3.63
CA VAL A 22 46.10 -24.76 4.00
C VAL A 22 45.43 -23.39 4.06
N LEU A 23 44.69 -23.01 3.01
CA LEU A 23 43.70 -21.95 3.12
C LEU A 23 42.43 -22.52 3.75
N ALA A 24 42.10 -22.03 4.95
CA ALA A 24 40.75 -22.18 5.48
C ALA A 24 39.82 -21.29 4.63
N ALA A 25 38.91 -21.90 3.87
CA ALA A 25 37.88 -21.19 3.15
C ALA A 25 36.83 -20.68 4.16
N ALA A 26 36.99 -19.44 4.62
CA ALA A 26 35.92 -18.75 5.32
C ALA A 26 34.73 -18.62 4.36
N GLY A 27 33.60 -19.22 4.71
CA GLY A 27 32.39 -19.16 3.90
C GLY A 27 31.81 -17.76 3.93
N LEU A 28 32.06 -16.96 2.89
CA LEU A 28 31.27 -15.75 2.65
C LEU A 28 29.85 -16.19 2.27
N THR A 29 28.95 -16.14 3.25
CA THR A 29 27.52 -16.04 3.00
C THR A 29 27.28 -14.73 2.25
N ILE A 30 27.10 -14.82 0.92
CA ILE A 30 26.63 -13.70 0.13
C ILE A 30 25.20 -13.44 0.60
N ALA A 31 25.00 -12.37 1.37
CA ALA A 31 23.67 -11.91 1.72
C ALA A 31 22.93 -11.58 0.41
N ALA A 32 21.74 -12.14 0.24
CA ALA A 32 20.83 -11.66 -0.78
C ALA A 32 20.51 -10.18 -0.49
N ALA A 33 20.32 -9.38 -1.54
CA ALA A 33 19.63 -8.11 -1.35
C ALA A 33 18.19 -8.40 -0.90
N PRO A 34 17.62 -7.63 0.03
CA PRO A 34 16.20 -7.76 0.34
C PRO A 34 15.38 -7.53 -0.94
N ALA A 35 14.29 -8.28 -1.08
CA ALA A 35 13.30 -7.96 -2.10
C ALA A 35 12.53 -6.72 -1.65
N GLU A 36 12.38 -5.74 -2.54
CA GLU A 36 11.43 -4.64 -2.31
C GLU A 36 10.00 -5.21 -2.29
N SER A 37 9.12 -4.68 -1.43
CA SER A 37 7.72 -5.08 -1.34
C SER A 37 6.98 -4.85 -2.66
N THR A 38 5.79 -5.45 -2.84
CA THR A 38 5.10 -5.45 -4.15
C THR A 38 4.90 -4.04 -4.68
N ALA A 39 5.66 -3.69 -5.73
CA ALA A 39 5.82 -2.33 -6.21
C ALA A 39 4.47 -1.66 -6.53
N LEU A 40 4.02 -0.82 -5.58
CA LEU A 40 2.84 0.04 -5.67
C LEU A 40 2.82 0.73 -7.05
N GLY A 41 1.65 0.71 -7.71
CA GLY A 41 1.54 1.15 -9.11
C GLY A 41 2.06 2.58 -9.27
N ALA A 42 3.19 2.76 -9.98
CA ALA A 42 3.95 4.00 -9.94
C ALA A 42 3.12 5.25 -10.31
N GLY A 43 2.88 6.12 -9.32
CA GLY A 43 1.95 7.26 -9.43
C GLY A 43 0.57 7.02 -8.79
N ARG A 44 0.42 5.98 -7.96
CA ARG A 44 -0.76 5.62 -7.16
C ARG A 44 -0.31 5.32 -5.72
N GLY A 45 -1.24 5.40 -4.78
CA GLY A 45 -0.99 5.25 -3.34
C GLY A 45 -0.45 6.54 -2.72
N ALA A 46 -0.29 6.52 -1.40
CA ALA A 46 0.19 7.67 -0.64
C ALA A 46 1.69 7.86 -0.78
N SER A 47 2.12 9.09 -1.05
CA SER A 47 3.51 9.52 -0.87
C SER A 47 3.80 9.62 0.63
N VAL A 48 4.28 8.53 1.21
CA VAL A 48 4.77 8.46 2.59
C VAL A 48 6.23 8.93 2.71
N PRO A 49 6.67 9.43 3.90
CA PRO A 49 8.06 9.85 4.13
C PRO A 49 8.98 8.72 4.64
N PHE A 50 8.44 7.52 4.86
CA PHE A 50 9.15 6.33 5.32
C PHE A 50 9.39 5.34 4.18
N LEU A 51 10.29 4.37 4.40
CA LEU A 51 10.47 3.20 3.54
C LEU A 51 10.18 1.92 4.32
N GLU A 52 9.20 1.18 3.84
CA GLU A 52 8.74 -0.12 4.35
C GLU A 52 9.73 -1.25 3.98
N GLN A 53 9.92 -2.23 4.88
CA GLN A 53 10.67 -3.46 4.63
C GLN A 53 9.95 -4.66 5.26
N GLU A 54 9.58 -5.65 4.44
CA GLU A 54 8.91 -6.89 4.88
C GLU A 54 9.90 -7.82 5.59
N ALA A 55 9.54 -8.34 6.77
CA ALA A 55 10.47 -9.02 7.67
C ALA A 55 11.07 -10.31 7.09
N GLU A 56 10.32 -11.06 6.26
CA GLU A 56 10.81 -12.30 5.66
C GLU A 56 11.75 -12.09 4.47
N THR A 57 11.86 -10.84 3.98
CA THR A 57 12.87 -10.43 3.01
C THR A 57 14.20 -10.01 3.67
N ALA A 58 14.15 -9.71 4.97
CA ALA A 58 15.30 -9.28 5.76
C ALA A 58 16.14 -10.47 6.27
N ALA A 59 17.33 -10.19 6.83
CA ALA A 59 18.21 -11.25 7.30
C ALA A 59 17.73 -11.80 8.65
N THR A 60 17.39 -13.09 8.74
CA THR A 60 16.82 -13.70 9.95
C THR A 60 17.35 -15.10 10.24
N ASN A 61 17.32 -15.48 11.53
CA ASN A 61 17.45 -16.85 12.04
C ASN A 61 16.18 -17.30 12.82
N GLY A 62 15.09 -16.53 12.70
CA GLY A 62 13.73 -16.89 13.12
C GLY A 62 13.10 -17.91 12.16
N SER A 63 11.79 -18.12 12.30
CA SER A 63 11.00 -18.88 11.33
C SER A 63 10.16 -17.94 10.49
N VAL A 64 10.37 -17.93 9.18
CA VAL A 64 9.39 -17.37 8.23
C VAL A 64 8.09 -18.15 8.35
N ILE A 65 6.96 -17.45 8.35
CA ILE A 65 5.61 -18.01 8.26
C ILE A 65 4.91 -17.50 6.99
N GLY A 66 3.95 -18.28 6.47
CA GLY A 66 3.24 -17.98 5.23
C GLY A 66 3.96 -18.47 3.95
N PRO A 67 3.47 -18.11 2.76
CA PRO A 67 2.26 -17.30 2.55
C PRO A 67 0.98 -18.04 2.95
N ASN A 68 0.06 -17.37 3.63
CA ASN A 68 -1.27 -17.92 3.93
C ASN A 68 -2.36 -16.86 3.75
N ARG A 69 -3.46 -17.18 3.06
CA ARG A 69 -4.57 -16.24 2.78
C ARG A 69 -5.83 -16.51 3.62
N ALA A 70 -5.72 -17.35 4.65
CA ALA A 70 -6.81 -17.62 5.57
C ALA A 70 -6.86 -16.59 6.70
N ALA A 71 -7.97 -15.86 6.80
CA ALA A 71 -8.32 -15.00 7.93
C ALA A 71 -8.29 -15.77 9.26
N GLY A 72 -8.10 -15.06 10.38
CA GLY A 72 -7.93 -15.69 11.69
C GLY A 72 -6.65 -16.53 11.79
N THR A 73 -5.61 -16.19 11.01
CA THR A 73 -4.26 -16.73 11.18
C THR A 73 -3.19 -15.63 11.11
N LEU A 74 -2.11 -15.77 11.88
CA LEU A 74 -0.99 -14.82 11.91
C LEU A 74 -0.41 -14.51 10.51
N ALA A 75 -0.30 -15.50 9.62
CA ALA A 75 0.17 -15.26 8.26
C ALA A 75 -0.92 -14.71 7.33
N GLY A 76 -2.21 -14.90 7.65
CA GLY A 76 -3.32 -14.25 6.95
C GLY A 76 -3.31 -12.74 7.14
N GLU A 77 -3.14 -12.30 8.38
CA GLU A 77 -3.16 -10.89 8.79
C GLU A 77 -1.80 -10.19 8.72
N ALA A 78 -0.81 -10.85 8.12
CA ALA A 78 0.51 -10.30 7.83
C ALA A 78 0.52 -9.56 6.48
N SER A 79 1.36 -8.53 6.36
CA SER A 79 1.68 -7.93 5.06
C SER A 79 2.29 -8.98 4.13
N ASP A 80 2.02 -8.85 2.84
CA ASP A 80 2.46 -9.81 1.82
C ASP A 80 2.09 -11.29 2.15
N ARG A 81 1.13 -11.48 3.08
CA ARG A 81 0.69 -12.72 3.71
C ARG A 81 1.78 -13.54 4.42
N LYS A 82 2.88 -12.90 4.85
CA LYS A 82 4.10 -13.53 5.39
C LYS A 82 4.73 -12.71 6.51
N ALA A 83 5.38 -13.36 7.47
CA ALA A 83 6.04 -12.70 8.59
C ALA A 83 7.18 -13.57 9.17
N VAL A 84 7.89 -13.08 10.19
CA VAL A 84 9.01 -13.79 10.86
C VAL A 84 8.73 -13.98 12.35
N THR A 85 8.52 -15.22 12.79
CA THR A 85 8.37 -15.59 14.20
C THR A 85 9.73 -15.83 14.87
N LEU A 86 9.99 -15.07 15.94
CA LEU A 86 11.12 -15.18 16.85
C LEU A 86 10.63 -15.88 18.13
N SER A 87 10.83 -17.20 18.20
CA SER A 87 10.25 -18.05 19.26
C SER A 87 11.13 -18.24 20.50
N GLY A 88 12.37 -17.77 20.48
CA GLY A 88 13.27 -17.87 21.64
C GLY A 88 14.57 -17.06 21.53
N GLN A 89 15.34 -17.08 22.62
CA GLN A 89 16.52 -16.24 22.80
C GLN A 89 17.57 -16.40 21.68
N GLY A 90 18.07 -15.28 21.18
CA GLY A 90 19.05 -15.18 20.11
C GLY A 90 18.45 -15.26 18.70
N GLN A 91 17.12 -15.34 18.57
CA GLN A 91 16.45 -15.16 17.28
C GLN A 91 16.19 -13.69 16.98
N TYR A 92 16.39 -13.30 15.72
CA TYR A 92 16.32 -11.92 15.27
C TYR A 92 15.76 -11.78 13.84
N VAL A 93 15.35 -10.55 13.51
CA VAL A 93 15.25 -10.04 12.13
C VAL A 93 16.13 -8.79 12.00
N GLU A 94 16.97 -8.75 10.97
CA GLU A 94 17.93 -7.67 10.70
C GLU A 94 17.65 -7.02 9.33
N PHE A 95 16.98 -5.87 9.41
CA PHE A 95 16.73 -4.95 8.31
C PHE A 95 18.01 -4.22 7.90
N THR A 96 18.02 -3.69 6.68
CA THR A 96 19.16 -2.93 6.15
C THR A 96 18.65 -1.64 5.54
N LEU A 97 18.99 -0.49 6.13
CA LEU A 97 18.48 0.80 5.68
C LEU A 97 18.79 1.03 4.20
N THR A 98 17.76 1.31 3.39
CA THR A 98 17.88 1.59 1.94
C THR A 98 18.08 3.08 1.66
N ALA A 99 17.60 3.95 2.55
CA ALA A 99 17.87 5.39 2.61
C ALA A 99 18.34 5.77 4.04
N PRO A 100 18.81 7.01 4.29
CA PRO A 100 19.05 7.48 5.66
C PRO A 100 17.75 7.47 6.49
N ALA A 101 17.83 7.12 7.77
CA ALA A 101 16.70 7.13 8.70
C ALA A 101 17.16 7.46 10.13
N ASN A 102 16.25 7.98 10.96
CA ASN A 102 16.47 8.20 12.40
C ASN A 102 15.32 7.69 13.28
N SER A 103 14.37 6.97 12.70
CA SER A 103 13.33 6.24 13.42
C SER A 103 13.17 4.81 12.90
N ILE A 104 12.41 4.03 13.67
CA ILE A 104 11.75 2.80 13.24
C ILE A 104 10.30 2.89 13.73
N ASP A 105 9.36 2.46 12.91
CA ASP A 105 8.06 1.91 13.33
C ASP A 105 8.01 0.46 12.86
N PHE A 106 7.37 -0.45 13.60
CA PHE A 106 7.30 -1.85 13.18
C PHE A 106 6.04 -2.56 13.66
N ARG A 107 5.47 -3.35 12.76
CA ARG A 107 4.28 -4.16 13.02
C ARG A 107 4.68 -5.51 13.59
N TYR A 108 4.07 -5.88 14.71
CA TYR A 108 4.44 -7.05 15.49
C TYR A 108 3.22 -7.74 16.10
N SER A 109 3.39 -9.01 16.45
CA SER A 109 2.43 -9.77 17.26
C SER A 109 3.17 -10.50 18.38
N VAL A 110 2.80 -10.22 19.63
CA VAL A 110 3.12 -11.09 20.78
C VAL A 110 1.90 -11.95 21.12
N PRO A 111 2.04 -13.07 21.83
CA PRO A 111 0.89 -13.89 22.24
C PRO A 111 -0.12 -13.10 23.08
N ASP A 112 -1.38 -13.51 23.06
CA ASP A 112 -2.44 -12.90 23.89
C ASP A 112 -2.04 -12.82 25.37
N SER A 113 -2.50 -11.74 26.02
CA SER A 113 -2.24 -11.35 27.40
C SER A 113 -0.74 -11.19 27.76
N VAL A 114 0.15 -11.07 26.78
CA VAL A 114 1.59 -10.81 26.99
C VAL A 114 1.90 -9.31 26.91
N THR A 115 2.81 -8.87 27.78
CA THR A 115 3.50 -7.58 27.66
C THR A 115 4.94 -7.77 28.13
N GLY A 116 5.88 -7.16 27.43
CA GLY A 116 7.32 -7.36 27.66
C GLY A 116 8.14 -6.48 26.72
N THR A 117 9.30 -6.97 26.29
CA THR A 117 10.22 -6.23 25.42
C THR A 117 10.75 -7.04 24.24
N ILE A 118 11.33 -6.34 23.28
CA ILE A 118 12.27 -6.87 22.28
C ILE A 118 13.51 -5.96 22.19
N SER A 119 14.71 -6.55 22.15
CA SER A 119 15.96 -5.79 22.09
C SER A 119 16.21 -5.20 20.70
N LEU A 120 16.36 -3.88 20.63
CA LEU A 120 16.71 -3.14 19.42
C LEU A 120 18.22 -2.92 19.34
N TYR A 121 18.80 -3.34 18.23
CA TYR A 121 20.21 -3.16 17.89
C TYR A 121 20.35 -2.26 16.67
N VAL A 122 21.30 -1.31 16.72
CA VAL A 122 21.67 -0.42 15.62
C VAL A 122 23.16 -0.54 15.33
N GLY A 123 23.52 -0.80 14.08
CA GLY A 123 24.91 -1.00 13.66
C GLY A 123 25.62 -2.18 14.37
N GLY A 124 24.86 -3.14 14.89
CA GLY A 124 25.36 -4.27 15.68
C GLY A 124 25.58 -3.98 17.17
N THR A 125 25.28 -2.77 17.66
CA THR A 125 25.30 -2.40 19.08
C THR A 125 23.88 -2.38 19.63
N HIS A 126 23.65 -2.83 20.87
CA HIS A 126 22.36 -2.68 21.56
C HIS A 126 22.09 -1.19 21.82
N ASP A 127 20.90 -0.72 21.46
CA ASP A 127 20.46 0.68 21.64
C ASP A 127 19.51 0.81 22.83
N ARG A 128 18.45 -0.01 22.87
CA ARG A 128 17.50 -0.13 23.98
C ARG A 128 16.61 -1.36 23.83
N ASP A 129 15.81 -1.62 24.85
CA ASP A 129 14.70 -2.57 24.80
C ASP A 129 13.41 -1.81 24.42
N ILE A 130 12.66 -2.30 23.43
CA ILE A 130 11.38 -1.71 22.98
C ILE A 130 10.23 -2.47 23.62
N ALA A 131 9.27 -1.75 24.23
CA ALA A 131 8.10 -2.35 24.85
C ALA A 131 7.12 -2.90 23.81
N LEU A 132 6.69 -4.15 24.00
CA LEU A 132 5.69 -4.86 23.20
C LEU A 132 4.49 -5.25 24.07
N THR A 133 3.27 -5.21 23.53
CA THR A 133 2.04 -5.62 24.23
C THR A 133 1.05 -6.29 23.29
N SER A 134 0.19 -7.17 23.81
CA SER A 134 -0.97 -7.67 23.09
C SER A 134 -2.20 -6.77 23.26
N LYS A 135 -2.15 -5.67 24.04
CA LYS A 135 -3.35 -4.97 24.56
C LYS A 135 -4.32 -4.50 23.48
N TRP A 136 -3.79 -4.03 22.35
CA TRP A 136 -4.56 -3.45 21.25
C TRP A 136 -4.80 -4.43 20.09
N ALA A 137 -4.38 -5.68 20.28
CA ALA A 137 -4.48 -6.80 19.36
C ALA A 137 -5.31 -7.93 19.99
N TRP A 138 -5.49 -9.03 19.25
CA TRP A 138 -6.25 -10.22 19.67
C TRP A 138 -7.71 -9.89 20.02
N TYR A 139 -8.50 -9.61 18.99
CA TYR A 139 -9.96 -9.57 19.09
C TYR A 139 -10.58 -10.94 18.75
N TYR A 140 -11.83 -11.13 19.18
CA TYR A 140 -12.50 -12.43 19.24
C TYR A 140 -13.98 -12.32 18.84
N GLY A 141 -14.57 -13.48 18.56
CA GLY A 141 -15.97 -13.62 18.18
C GLY A 141 -16.28 -13.19 16.73
N SER A 142 -17.56 -13.23 16.38
CA SER A 142 -18.10 -12.57 15.18
C SER A 142 -18.40 -11.10 15.49
N TYR A 143 -18.54 -10.27 14.45
CA TYR A 143 -19.00 -8.88 14.59
C TYR A 143 -20.27 -8.75 15.46
N PRO A 144 -20.35 -7.78 16.41
CA PRO A 144 -19.30 -6.86 16.83
C PRO A 144 -18.24 -7.56 17.70
N PHE A 145 -16.97 -7.29 17.39
CA PHE A 145 -15.82 -7.99 17.97
C PHE A 145 -15.62 -7.72 19.48
N THR A 146 -15.15 -8.73 20.21
CA THR A 146 -14.90 -8.68 21.66
C THR A 146 -13.41 -8.81 21.99
N ASN A 147 -13.00 -8.31 23.15
CA ASN A 147 -11.70 -8.63 23.76
C ASN A 147 -11.90 -9.72 24.82
N ASN A 148 -12.32 -10.91 24.38
CA ASN A 148 -12.65 -12.05 25.24
C ASN A 148 -12.31 -13.39 24.54
N PRO A 149 -11.19 -14.05 24.91
CA PRO A 149 -10.76 -15.30 24.29
C PRO A 149 -11.78 -16.46 24.33
N ALA A 150 -12.80 -16.39 25.20
CA ALA A 150 -13.85 -17.41 25.28
C ALA A 150 -14.82 -17.40 24.09
N ASP A 151 -14.88 -16.31 23.31
CA ASP A 151 -15.79 -16.17 22.16
C ASP A 151 -15.21 -16.81 20.86
N GLY A 152 -13.95 -17.25 20.92
CA GLY A 152 -13.25 -17.92 19.81
C GLY A 152 -12.93 -16.98 18.65
N HIS A 153 -12.65 -17.55 17.46
CA HIS A 153 -12.42 -16.79 16.22
C HIS A 153 -11.43 -15.62 16.38
N ALA A 154 -10.25 -15.90 16.94
CA ALA A 154 -9.20 -14.90 17.15
C ALA A 154 -8.78 -14.22 15.83
N HIS A 155 -8.61 -12.90 15.87
CA HIS A 155 -8.22 -12.03 14.75
C HIS A 155 -7.60 -10.72 15.27
N HIS A 156 -7.21 -9.82 14.37
CA HIS A 156 -6.50 -8.56 14.69
C HIS A 156 -5.22 -8.84 15.50
N PHE A 157 -4.39 -9.79 15.05
CA PHE A 157 -3.27 -10.33 15.85
C PHE A 157 -2.10 -9.36 16.09
N TYR A 158 -2.03 -8.27 15.33
CA TYR A 158 -0.87 -7.38 15.26
C TYR A 158 -1.16 -5.98 15.81
N ASP A 159 -0.10 -5.32 16.25
CA ASP A 159 -0.03 -3.94 16.76
C ASP A 159 1.23 -3.27 16.16
N GLU A 160 1.31 -1.93 16.14
CA GLU A 160 2.48 -1.19 15.65
C GLU A 160 3.17 -0.34 16.73
N THR A 161 4.50 -0.39 16.81
CA THR A 161 5.28 0.34 17.83
C THR A 161 6.52 1.04 17.30
N ARG A 162 6.71 2.29 17.74
CA ARG A 162 7.60 3.26 17.11
C ARG A 162 8.63 3.89 18.05
N ALA A 163 9.84 4.11 17.56
CA ALA A 163 10.95 4.68 18.32
C ALA A 163 11.86 5.60 17.48
N LEU A 164 12.35 6.67 18.12
CA LEU A 164 13.43 7.52 17.58
C LEU A 164 14.80 6.97 18.01
N LEU A 165 15.69 6.77 17.03
CA LEU A 165 17.03 6.19 17.17
C LEU A 165 18.10 7.19 17.67
N GLY A 166 17.69 8.38 18.12
CA GLY A 166 18.55 9.43 18.70
C GLY A 166 19.47 10.16 17.71
N THR A 167 19.80 9.56 16.56
CA THR A 167 20.60 10.15 15.48
C THR A 167 20.18 9.61 14.12
N SER A 168 20.53 10.30 13.04
CA SER A 168 20.43 9.79 11.67
C SER A 168 21.51 8.77 11.38
N TYR A 169 21.10 7.63 10.84
CA TYR A 169 21.95 6.55 10.34
C TYR A 169 21.86 6.50 8.81
N PRO A 170 22.98 6.26 8.10
CA PRO A 170 22.98 6.19 6.64
C PRO A 170 22.44 4.86 6.12
N ALA A 171 22.07 4.84 4.83
CA ALA A 171 21.81 3.61 4.09
C ALA A 171 22.97 2.60 4.23
N GLY A 172 22.65 1.31 4.28
CA GLY A 172 23.56 0.22 4.62
C GLY A 172 23.72 -0.05 6.12
N THR A 173 23.21 0.81 7.01
CA THR A 173 23.16 0.50 8.45
C THR A 173 22.20 -0.66 8.72
N LYS A 174 22.61 -1.55 9.62
CA LYS A 174 21.77 -2.64 10.12
C LYS A 174 20.92 -2.19 11.31
N ILE A 175 19.61 -2.44 11.21
CA ILE A 175 18.67 -2.29 12.32
C ILE A 175 18.11 -3.69 12.60
N LYS A 176 18.25 -4.18 13.83
CA LYS A 176 17.91 -5.55 14.18
C LYS A 176 17.04 -5.61 15.43
N LEU A 177 15.90 -6.29 15.32
CA LEU A 177 15.05 -6.67 16.43
C LEU A 177 15.42 -8.11 16.84
N GLN A 178 15.75 -8.32 18.10
CA GLN A 178 16.24 -9.61 18.62
C GLN A 178 15.58 -9.93 19.96
N VAL A 179 15.19 -11.19 20.17
CA VAL A 179 14.74 -11.68 21.48
C VAL A 179 15.98 -12.05 22.31
N ASP A 180 16.32 -11.26 23.32
CA ASP A 180 17.41 -11.53 24.27
C ASP A 180 16.90 -12.04 25.64
N ALA A 181 17.79 -12.10 26.65
CA ALA A 181 17.52 -12.68 27.96
C ALA A 181 16.61 -11.78 28.82
N GLY A 182 15.30 -11.87 28.60
CA GLY A 182 14.28 -11.07 29.29
C GLY A 182 13.15 -10.63 28.37
N ASP A 183 13.42 -10.63 27.06
CA ASP A 183 12.45 -10.32 26.00
C ASP A 183 11.39 -11.41 25.82
N VAL A 184 10.29 -11.05 25.18
CA VAL A 184 9.18 -11.96 24.87
C VAL A 184 9.29 -12.48 23.43
N PRO A 185 8.83 -13.73 23.16
CA PRO A 185 8.64 -14.20 21.79
C PRO A 185 7.68 -13.30 21.01
N ALA A 186 8.04 -12.97 19.77
CA ALA A 186 7.28 -12.08 18.90
C ALA A 186 7.30 -12.57 17.45
N THR A 187 6.26 -12.27 16.69
CA THR A 187 6.27 -12.33 15.22
C THR A 187 6.40 -10.91 14.69
N ILE A 188 7.40 -10.65 13.87
CA ILE A 188 7.60 -9.35 13.21
C ILE A 188 7.11 -9.46 11.77
N ASP A 189 6.28 -8.51 11.36
CA ASP A 189 5.62 -8.44 10.06
C ASP A 189 6.46 -7.59 9.10
N LEU A 190 6.62 -6.30 9.43
CA LEU A 190 7.37 -5.31 8.65
C LEU A 190 8.01 -4.25 9.55
N ALA A 191 8.88 -3.42 8.96
CA ALA A 191 9.41 -2.22 9.61
C ALA A 191 9.49 -1.03 8.64
N ASP A 192 8.98 0.11 9.10
CA ASP A 192 8.97 1.40 8.40
C ASP A 192 10.09 2.32 8.93
N PHE A 193 10.94 2.79 8.02
CA PHE A 193 12.10 3.63 8.37
C PHE A 193 11.95 5.06 7.84
N GLU A 194 11.82 6.05 8.74
CA GLU A 194 11.64 7.46 8.39
C GLU A 194 12.91 8.29 8.70
N GLN A 195 13.18 9.31 7.88
CA GLN A 195 14.12 10.38 8.20
C GLN A 195 13.37 11.58 8.81
N VAL A 196 12.87 11.38 10.02
CA VAL A 196 12.10 12.37 10.80
C VAL A 196 12.88 13.68 10.93
N GLY A 197 12.27 14.79 10.51
CA GLY A 197 12.81 16.13 10.71
C GLY A 197 12.76 16.56 12.18
N ALA A 198 13.65 17.45 12.61
CA ALA A 198 13.69 17.89 14.00
C ALA A 198 12.36 18.55 14.45
N ALA A 199 12.00 18.35 15.73
CA ALA A 199 10.79 18.87 16.34
C ALA A 199 10.60 20.38 16.05
N ALA A 200 9.43 20.73 15.52
CA ALA A 200 9.13 22.12 15.15
C ALA A 200 9.08 23.02 16.39
N THR A 201 9.48 24.28 16.23
CA THR A 201 9.51 25.29 17.30
C THR A 201 8.20 26.07 17.38
N ARG A 202 7.78 26.45 18.59
CA ARG A 202 6.59 27.29 18.83
C ARG A 202 6.55 28.51 17.89
N PRO A 203 5.52 28.65 17.04
CA PRO A 203 5.30 29.84 16.21
C PRO A 203 5.10 31.10 17.05
N ALA A 204 5.61 32.24 16.56
CA ALA A 204 5.63 33.49 17.32
C ALA A 204 4.23 34.07 17.62
N ASP A 205 3.23 33.77 16.79
CA ASP A 205 1.84 34.24 16.94
C ASP A 205 0.89 33.11 17.36
N SER A 206 1.32 32.31 18.34
CA SER A 206 0.58 31.18 18.89
C SER A 206 0.33 31.32 20.39
N VAL A 207 -0.68 30.61 20.90
CA VAL A 207 -0.87 30.31 22.33
C VAL A 207 -0.51 28.84 22.58
N SER A 208 0.31 28.53 23.59
CA SER A 208 0.67 27.14 23.90
C SER A 208 -0.30 26.55 24.91
N VAL A 209 -0.65 25.27 24.79
CA VAL A 209 -1.46 24.56 25.81
C VAL A 209 -0.82 24.63 27.20
N THR A 210 0.52 24.67 27.24
CA THR A 210 1.32 24.85 28.46
C THR A 210 1.16 26.23 29.10
N ASP A 211 0.74 27.26 28.35
CA ASP A 211 0.46 28.59 28.90
C ASP A 211 -0.84 28.58 29.76
N TYR A 212 -1.68 27.54 29.59
CA TYR A 212 -2.97 27.34 30.26
C TYR A 212 -2.95 26.19 31.28
N GLY A 213 -1.78 25.59 31.52
CA GLY A 213 -1.57 24.60 32.59
C GLY A 213 -1.29 23.17 32.13
N ALA A 214 -1.32 22.88 30.81
CA ALA A 214 -1.03 21.53 30.32
C ALA A 214 0.43 21.13 30.61
N THR A 215 0.67 19.89 31.07
CA THR A 215 1.96 19.43 31.58
C THR A 215 2.46 18.18 30.84
N ALA A 216 3.40 18.41 29.92
CA ALA A 216 3.99 17.37 29.09
C ALA A 216 4.66 16.24 29.90
N GLY A 217 4.23 15.00 29.67
CA GLY A 217 4.89 13.79 30.15
C GLY A 217 4.48 13.33 31.56
N ASP A 218 3.39 13.86 32.12
CA ASP A 218 2.75 13.28 33.30
C ASP A 218 1.39 12.61 32.98
N THR A 219 0.65 12.22 34.01
CA THR A 219 -0.63 11.50 33.91
C THR A 219 -1.82 12.33 34.43
N SER A 220 -1.69 13.66 34.45
CA SER A 220 -2.77 14.57 34.81
C SER A 220 -3.62 14.95 33.59
N ASP A 221 -4.87 15.37 33.81
CA ASP A 221 -5.79 15.70 32.72
C ASP A 221 -5.56 17.12 32.19
N ASP A 222 -4.99 17.20 31.00
CA ASP A 222 -4.68 18.42 30.26
C ASP A 222 -5.91 19.03 29.55
N ALA A 223 -7.05 18.32 29.45
CA ALA A 223 -8.12 18.70 28.53
C ALA A 223 -8.70 20.09 28.81
N SER A 224 -8.85 20.47 30.08
CA SER A 224 -9.29 21.82 30.47
C SER A 224 -8.30 22.94 30.08
N ALA A 225 -7.00 22.63 29.97
CA ALA A 225 -6.00 23.57 29.48
C ALA A 225 -6.03 23.67 27.94
N PHE A 226 -6.32 22.57 27.24
CA PHE A 226 -6.57 22.57 25.80
C PHE A 226 -7.80 23.39 25.43
N ASP A 227 -8.94 23.21 26.12
CA ASP A 227 -10.15 24.04 25.92
C ASP A 227 -9.85 25.54 26.13
N SER A 228 -9.11 25.85 27.20
CA SER A 228 -8.71 27.22 27.53
C SER A 228 -7.81 27.82 26.45
N ALA A 229 -6.87 27.05 25.91
CA ALA A 229 -6.00 27.46 24.81
C ALA A 229 -6.77 27.63 23.50
N VAL A 230 -7.71 26.74 23.16
CA VAL A 230 -8.57 26.85 21.97
C VAL A 230 -9.46 28.10 22.03
N ALA A 231 -10.11 28.35 23.17
CA ALA A 231 -10.91 29.55 23.38
C ALA A 231 -10.07 30.84 23.30
N ALA A 232 -8.86 30.82 23.86
CA ALA A 232 -7.93 31.94 23.79
C ALA A 232 -7.35 32.17 22.38
N ALA A 233 -7.09 31.11 21.62
CA ALA A 233 -6.61 31.16 20.24
C ALA A 233 -7.68 31.79 19.33
N LYS A 234 -8.90 31.23 19.35
CA LYS A 234 -10.05 31.71 18.57
C LYS A 234 -10.37 33.18 18.85
N SER A 235 -10.38 33.59 20.13
CA SER A 235 -10.68 34.97 20.53
C SER A 235 -9.57 35.98 20.21
N GLN A 236 -8.33 35.52 19.98
CA GLN A 236 -7.20 36.36 19.54
C GLN A 236 -6.94 36.31 18.03
N GLY A 237 -7.56 35.38 17.29
CA GLY A 237 -7.22 35.12 15.88
C GLY A 237 -5.89 34.39 15.68
N LYS A 238 -5.47 33.60 16.66
CA LYS A 238 -4.18 32.88 16.71
C LYS A 238 -4.34 31.37 16.53
N GLU A 239 -3.21 30.68 16.41
CA GLU A 239 -3.14 29.22 16.47
C GLU A 239 -2.80 28.70 17.87
N VAL A 240 -3.32 27.53 18.21
CA VAL A 240 -2.90 26.73 19.37
C VAL A 240 -1.63 25.97 19.01
N TRP A 241 -0.67 25.99 19.93
CA TRP A 241 0.57 25.24 19.85
C TRP A 241 0.58 24.10 20.88
N ILE A 242 0.88 22.89 20.41
CA ILE A 242 1.20 21.73 21.24
C ILE A 242 2.73 21.55 21.16
N PRO A 243 3.51 21.74 22.24
CA PRO A 243 4.94 21.48 22.22
C PRO A 243 5.24 19.97 22.18
N ALA A 244 6.51 19.61 22.03
CA ALA A 244 6.94 18.22 22.14
C ALA A 244 6.67 17.68 23.57
N GLY A 245 6.10 16.49 23.66
CA GLY A 245 5.59 15.89 24.89
C GLY A 245 4.34 15.03 24.65
N THR A 246 4.01 14.21 25.64
CA THR A 246 2.73 13.49 25.72
C THR A 246 1.78 14.24 26.65
N PHE A 247 0.52 14.38 26.25
CA PHE A 247 -0.54 15.05 27.01
C PHE A 247 -1.73 14.11 27.18
N THR A 248 -2.36 14.09 28.36
CA THR A 248 -3.48 13.19 28.67
C THR A 248 -4.80 13.94 28.66
N LEU A 249 -5.79 13.46 27.89
CA LEU A 249 -7.10 14.08 27.72
C LEU A 249 -8.21 13.23 28.34
N GLY A 250 -8.92 13.81 29.32
CA GLY A 250 -10.10 13.24 29.97
C GLY A 250 -11.42 13.46 29.23
N HIS A 251 -11.46 14.32 28.21
CA HIS A 251 -12.61 14.55 27.32
C HIS A 251 -12.19 15.10 25.94
N HIS A 252 -13.10 15.00 24.96
CA HIS A 252 -12.87 15.48 23.59
C HIS A 252 -12.76 17.02 23.51
N ILE A 253 -11.74 17.54 22.82
CA ILE A 253 -11.56 18.99 22.66
C ILE A 253 -12.40 19.50 21.49
N THR A 254 -13.38 20.35 21.75
CA THR A 254 -14.24 20.91 20.69
C THR A 254 -13.55 22.08 19.96
N VAL A 255 -13.45 21.99 18.64
CA VAL A 255 -12.75 22.98 17.78
C VAL A 255 -13.66 23.62 16.73
N ASP A 256 -13.51 24.93 16.52
CA ASP A 256 -14.20 25.71 15.49
C ASP A 256 -13.44 27.02 15.23
N GLN A 257 -13.13 27.35 13.97
CA GLN A 257 -12.38 28.54 13.53
C GLN A 257 -11.06 28.70 14.29
N VAL A 258 -10.26 27.64 14.32
CA VAL A 258 -9.00 27.56 15.07
C VAL A 258 -8.00 26.66 14.35
N THR A 259 -6.73 27.05 14.35
CA THR A 259 -5.63 26.18 13.96
C THR A 259 -5.01 25.56 15.21
N ILE A 260 -4.75 24.25 15.20
CA ILE A 260 -3.94 23.53 16.19
C ILE A 260 -2.74 22.94 15.45
N ARG A 261 -1.52 23.28 15.89
CA ARG A 261 -0.28 22.70 15.37
C ARG A 261 0.58 22.10 16.48
N GLY A 262 1.10 20.90 16.25
CA GLY A 262 2.10 20.28 17.11
C GLY A 262 3.56 20.46 16.63
N ALA A 263 4.48 19.89 17.39
CA ALA A 263 5.91 19.84 17.06
C ALA A 263 6.28 18.78 16.00
N GLY A 264 5.30 18.02 15.51
CA GLY A 264 5.43 16.87 14.61
C GLY A 264 4.80 15.61 15.23
N PRO A 265 4.26 14.65 14.44
CA PRO A 265 3.60 13.44 14.97
C PRO A 265 4.52 12.47 15.72
N TRP A 266 5.84 12.63 15.60
CA TRP A 266 6.85 11.92 16.38
C TRP A 266 7.19 12.61 17.71
N TYR A 267 6.59 13.78 18.01
CA TYR A 267 7.00 14.65 19.10
C TYR A 267 5.85 15.13 19.99
N SER A 268 4.71 15.54 19.41
CA SER A 268 3.53 15.97 20.16
C SER A 268 2.49 14.86 20.12
N VAL A 269 2.19 14.26 21.26
CA VAL A 269 1.28 13.12 21.39
C VAL A 269 0.14 13.45 22.34
N LEU A 270 -1.10 13.24 21.89
CA LEU A 270 -2.29 13.26 22.72
C LEU A 270 -2.68 11.81 23.04
N THR A 271 -2.98 11.51 24.30
CA THR A 271 -3.43 10.19 24.76
C THR A 271 -4.45 10.33 25.89
N GLY A 272 -4.90 9.21 26.46
CA GLY A 272 -5.92 9.16 27.50
C GLY A 272 -7.20 8.45 27.05
N PRO A 273 -8.15 8.22 27.98
CA PRO A 273 -9.38 7.46 27.73
C PRO A 273 -10.39 8.20 26.83
N ARG A 274 -10.15 9.48 26.53
CA ARG A 274 -10.98 10.34 25.67
C ARG A 274 -10.13 11.25 24.78
N ALA A 275 -9.00 10.72 24.29
CA ALA A 275 -8.10 11.44 23.40
C ALA A 275 -8.73 11.65 22.01
N GLY A 276 -9.30 12.85 21.79
CA GLY A 276 -9.86 13.20 20.49
C GLY A 276 -10.09 14.70 20.30
N ILE A 277 -10.06 15.14 19.04
CA ILE A 277 -10.32 16.54 18.64
C ILE A 277 -11.57 16.57 17.76
N PHE A 278 -12.63 17.23 18.22
CA PHE A 278 -13.97 17.11 17.63
C PHE A 278 -14.47 18.44 17.07
N GLY A 279 -15.11 18.39 15.90
CA GLY A 279 -15.99 19.46 15.44
C GLY A 279 -17.22 19.59 16.34
N LYS A 280 -17.97 20.67 16.15
CA LYS A 280 -19.33 20.78 16.68
C LYS A 280 -20.22 19.68 16.11
N GLY A 281 -21.35 19.43 16.74
CA GLY A 281 -22.36 18.49 16.24
C GLY A 281 -22.07 17.02 16.51
N GLU A 282 -21.09 16.69 17.37
CA GLU A 282 -20.87 15.32 17.86
C GLU A 282 -22.21 14.66 18.25
N PRO A 283 -22.66 13.59 17.59
CA PRO A 283 -23.98 13.04 17.81
C PRO A 283 -24.01 12.06 18.98
N ALA A 284 -25.17 12.00 19.65
CA ALA A 284 -25.47 11.03 20.69
C ALA A 284 -25.63 9.61 20.08
N SER A 285 -24.52 8.86 20.00
CA SER A 285 -24.50 7.53 19.39
C SER A 285 -25.34 6.52 20.20
N CYS A 286 -26.14 5.70 19.49
CA CYS A 286 -27.13 4.79 20.06
C CYS A 286 -28.14 5.44 21.04
N GLY A 287 -28.32 6.76 21.02
CA GLY A 287 -29.11 7.50 22.02
C GLY A 287 -28.42 7.62 23.39
N THR A 288 -27.14 7.23 23.50
CA THR A 288 -26.31 7.53 24.66
C THR A 288 -25.71 8.94 24.51
N PRO A 289 -25.67 9.78 25.56
CA PRO A 289 -25.08 11.11 25.46
C PRO A 289 -23.58 11.05 25.18
N THR A 290 -23.10 11.99 24.37
CA THR A 290 -21.67 12.33 24.27
C THR A 290 -21.11 12.57 25.68
N TYR A 291 -20.22 11.68 26.11
CA TYR A 291 -19.48 11.61 27.38
C TYR A 291 -20.04 12.33 28.64
N PRO A 292 -20.28 11.64 29.77
CA PRO A 292 -20.76 12.24 31.03
C PRO A 292 -19.89 13.40 31.59
N GLY A 293 -20.18 14.63 31.15
CA GLY A 293 -19.47 15.85 31.53
C GLY A 293 -19.21 16.82 30.38
N ASN A 294 -19.17 16.33 29.14
CA ASN A 294 -18.89 17.14 27.94
C ASN A 294 -20.06 17.08 26.94
N PRO A 295 -21.09 17.93 27.08
CA PRO A 295 -22.27 17.88 26.23
C PRO A 295 -21.98 18.41 24.82
N ALA A 296 -22.37 17.65 23.80
CA ALA A 296 -22.27 18.02 22.39
C ALA A 296 -22.61 19.48 22.10
N VAL A 297 -21.65 20.22 21.54
CA VAL A 297 -21.83 21.63 21.16
C VAL A 297 -22.56 21.68 19.81
N PRO A 298 -23.79 22.22 19.70
CA PRO A 298 -24.57 22.10 18.46
C PRO A 298 -24.03 22.93 17.29
N GLY A 299 -24.33 22.45 16.07
CA GLY A 299 -24.01 23.10 14.80
C GLY A 299 -22.79 22.49 14.11
N THR A 300 -22.28 23.20 13.10
CA THR A 300 -21.14 22.78 12.26
C THR A 300 -19.91 23.62 12.61
N SER A 301 -18.71 23.02 12.61
CA SER A 301 -17.46 23.78 12.70
C SER A 301 -16.96 24.21 11.34
N SER A 302 -16.25 25.34 11.30
CA SER A 302 -15.73 25.97 10.08
C SER A 302 -14.27 26.38 10.24
N ALA A 303 -13.49 26.42 9.16
CA ALA A 303 -12.11 26.91 9.13
C ALA A 303 -11.21 26.36 10.27
N VAL A 304 -11.34 25.06 10.56
CA VAL A 304 -10.45 24.35 11.50
C VAL A 304 -9.20 23.90 10.75
N THR A 305 -8.02 23.93 11.38
CA THR A 305 -6.82 23.29 10.82
C THR A 305 -6.12 22.49 11.91
N LEU A 306 -6.11 21.17 11.79
CA LEU A 306 -5.41 20.26 12.69
C LEU A 306 -4.15 19.75 11.99
N SER A 307 -2.98 19.90 12.62
CA SER A 307 -1.75 19.48 11.96
C SER A 307 -0.55 19.15 12.84
N ASP A 308 0.29 18.24 12.36
CA ASP A 308 1.63 17.99 12.86
C ASP A 308 1.67 17.48 14.34
N PHE A 309 0.73 16.62 14.74
CA PHE A 309 0.71 15.93 16.05
C PHE A 309 0.16 14.50 15.94
N ALA A 310 0.23 13.71 17.01
CA ALA A 310 -0.34 12.38 17.12
C ALA A 310 -1.51 12.33 18.11
N ILE A 311 -2.45 11.42 17.86
CA ILE A 311 -3.45 10.94 18.82
C ILE A 311 -3.25 9.44 18.94
N ILE A 312 -2.83 8.97 20.11
CA ILE A 312 -2.71 7.56 20.45
C ILE A 312 -3.70 7.31 21.58
N GLY A 313 -4.86 6.76 21.22
CA GLY A 313 -5.98 6.52 22.12
C GLY A 313 -5.72 5.40 23.12
N GLN A 314 -6.80 4.92 23.75
CA GLN A 314 -6.75 3.84 24.71
C GLN A 314 -7.88 2.82 24.52
N VAL A 315 -8.30 2.60 23.27
CA VAL A 315 -9.43 1.73 22.90
C VAL A 315 -8.96 0.29 22.66
N ASP A 316 -9.35 -0.63 23.54
CA ASP A 316 -9.02 -2.07 23.53
C ASP A 316 -10.22 -2.97 23.20
N ALA A 317 -11.30 -2.41 22.65
CA ALA A 317 -12.45 -3.14 22.10
C ALA A 317 -13.25 -2.25 21.13
N ARG A 318 -14.05 -2.84 20.26
CA ARG A 318 -15.03 -2.09 19.45
C ARG A 318 -16.30 -1.86 20.26
N VAL A 319 -16.68 -0.58 20.44
CA VAL A 319 -17.95 -0.19 21.06
C VAL A 319 -18.60 0.87 20.18
N ASP A 320 -19.46 0.45 19.25
CA ASP A 320 -20.04 1.33 18.21
C ASP A 320 -20.72 2.57 18.80
N CYS A 321 -21.45 2.35 19.90
CA CYS A 321 -22.19 3.36 20.65
C CYS A 321 -21.32 4.39 21.39
N ASP A 322 -19.99 4.23 21.44
CA ASP A 322 -19.09 5.17 22.09
C ASP A 322 -18.32 6.01 21.05
N GLN A 323 -18.23 7.32 21.27
CA GLN A 323 -17.54 8.25 20.37
C GLN A 323 -16.03 8.35 20.64
N SER A 324 -15.38 7.22 20.93
CA SER A 324 -13.94 7.15 21.22
C SER A 324 -13.10 7.14 19.93
N ASN A 325 -13.32 8.15 19.08
CA ASN A 325 -12.66 8.37 17.79
C ASN A 325 -11.52 9.38 17.96
N ALA A 326 -10.47 9.34 17.13
CA ALA A 326 -9.39 10.33 17.23
C ALA A 326 -9.84 11.72 16.75
N ILE A 327 -10.62 11.78 15.67
CA ILE A 327 -11.32 12.97 15.19
C ILE A 327 -12.80 12.64 15.03
N GLY A 328 -13.70 13.58 15.31
CA GLY A 328 -15.11 13.39 14.96
C GLY A 328 -15.96 14.66 14.89
N GLY A 329 -17.26 14.48 14.66
CA GLY A 329 -18.22 15.58 14.48
C GLY A 329 -18.07 16.33 13.15
N ALA A 330 -18.70 17.50 13.05
CA ALA A 330 -18.88 18.20 11.78
C ALA A 330 -17.77 19.24 11.49
N LEU A 331 -16.92 18.98 10.49
CA LEU A 331 -15.72 19.77 10.15
C LEU A 331 -15.77 20.33 8.71
N GLY A 332 -16.67 21.29 8.45
CA GLY A 332 -16.84 21.92 7.13
C GLY A 332 -16.10 23.24 6.95
N GLY A 333 -16.53 24.02 5.95
CA GLY A 333 -16.15 25.42 5.76
C GLY A 333 -14.66 25.64 5.53
N GLY A 334 -14.03 24.82 4.69
CA GLY A 334 -12.60 24.90 4.37
C GLY A 334 -11.69 24.33 5.46
N SER A 335 -12.17 23.35 6.23
CA SER A 335 -11.37 22.73 7.30
C SER A 335 -10.30 21.76 6.75
N VAL A 336 -9.21 21.60 7.49
CA VAL A 336 -8.04 20.79 7.09
C VAL A 336 -7.57 19.90 8.25
N VAL A 337 -7.33 18.61 7.98
CA VAL A 337 -6.71 17.66 8.91
C VAL A 337 -5.50 17.03 8.22
N ARG A 338 -4.28 17.42 8.59
CA ARG A 338 -3.08 17.01 7.84
C ARG A 338 -1.88 16.56 8.68
N ASN A 339 -1.12 15.61 8.15
CA ASN A 339 0.12 15.11 8.77
C ASN A 339 -0.09 14.80 10.26
N LEU A 340 -1.13 14.01 10.58
CA LEU A 340 -1.35 13.43 11.90
C LEU A 340 -0.93 11.96 11.94
N TRP A 341 -0.82 11.43 13.15
CA TRP A 341 -0.68 9.99 13.44
C TRP A 341 -1.83 9.59 14.36
N LEU A 342 -2.73 8.73 13.90
CA LEU A 342 -3.94 8.32 14.65
C LEU A 342 -3.85 6.82 14.91
N GLN A 343 -3.95 6.39 16.17
CA GLN A 343 -3.72 5.01 16.59
C GLN A 343 -4.52 4.66 17.85
N HIS A 344 -4.91 3.39 18.03
CA HIS A 344 -5.60 2.87 19.23
C HIS A 344 -6.89 3.61 19.61
N THR A 345 -7.66 3.99 18.59
CA THR A 345 -9.00 4.59 18.69
C THR A 345 -10.05 3.69 18.03
N LYS A 346 -11.33 3.96 18.26
CA LYS A 346 -12.41 3.22 17.58
C LYS A 346 -12.35 3.48 16.07
N VAL A 347 -12.34 4.75 15.71
CA VAL A 347 -12.25 5.24 14.33
C VAL A 347 -11.24 6.38 14.26
N GLY A 348 -10.47 6.46 13.18
CA GLY A 348 -9.50 7.55 13.00
C GLY A 348 -10.21 8.90 12.79
N LEU A 349 -11.15 8.94 11.85
CA LEU A 349 -12.02 10.10 11.63
C LEU A 349 -13.47 9.64 11.39
N TRP A 350 -14.37 9.79 12.38
CA TRP A 350 -15.82 9.58 12.19
C TRP A 350 -16.51 10.92 12.07
N LEU A 351 -16.84 11.33 10.84
CA LEU A 351 -17.30 12.69 10.58
C LEU A 351 -18.77 12.69 10.20
N ASP A 352 -19.61 13.36 11.00
CA ASP A 352 -21.05 13.45 10.80
C ASP A 352 -21.41 14.78 10.12
N GLY A 353 -22.16 14.71 9.03
CA GLY A 353 -22.64 15.86 8.26
C GLY A 353 -24.06 16.33 8.64
N PRO A 354 -24.72 17.10 7.76
CA PRO A 354 -24.20 17.61 6.49
C PRO A 354 -23.21 18.78 6.68
N PHE A 355 -22.12 18.77 5.92
CA PHE A 355 -21.19 19.91 5.79
C PHE A 355 -20.43 19.90 4.46
N ASP A 356 -19.84 21.02 4.06
CA ASP A 356 -19.04 21.15 2.83
C ASP A 356 -17.56 21.45 3.08
N GLY A 357 -16.69 21.04 2.16
CA GLY A 357 -15.34 21.59 2.00
C GLY A 357 -14.34 21.21 3.10
N LEU A 358 -13.99 19.93 3.17
CA LEU A 358 -12.95 19.38 4.06
C LEU A 358 -11.75 18.88 3.24
N THR A 359 -10.53 18.96 3.80
CA THR A 359 -9.34 18.28 3.26
C THR A 359 -8.64 17.45 4.33
N VAL A 360 -8.46 16.15 4.09
CA VAL A 360 -7.76 15.22 4.99
C VAL A 360 -6.54 14.66 4.27
N SER A 361 -5.31 15.00 4.67
CA SER A 361 -4.12 14.60 3.90
C SER A 361 -2.79 14.38 4.63
N GLY A 362 -2.00 13.41 4.16
CA GLY A 362 -0.68 13.09 4.73
C GLY A 362 -0.73 12.38 6.09
N ASN A 363 -1.91 11.94 6.53
CA ASN A 363 -2.09 11.30 7.84
C ASN A 363 -1.69 9.82 7.79
N ARG A 364 -1.25 9.28 8.93
CA ARG A 364 -1.13 7.83 9.18
C ARG A 364 -2.27 7.44 10.12
N ILE A 365 -3.02 6.39 9.79
CA ILE A 365 -4.14 5.87 10.59
C ILE A 365 -3.93 4.37 10.76
N LEU A 366 -3.50 3.97 11.94
CA LEU A 366 -3.07 2.61 12.27
C LEU A 366 -3.97 2.05 13.38
N ASP A 367 -4.06 0.72 13.50
CA ASP A 367 -4.63 0.01 14.66
C ASP A 367 -5.94 0.61 15.20
N GLN A 368 -6.98 0.58 14.36
CA GLN A 368 -8.33 1.06 14.69
C GLN A 368 -9.26 -0.12 14.96
N THR A 369 -10.17 -0.01 15.94
CA THR A 369 -11.11 -1.11 16.26
C THR A 369 -12.34 -1.16 15.34
N ALA A 370 -12.53 -0.14 14.51
CA ALA A 370 -13.48 -0.04 13.40
C ALA A 370 -12.81 0.70 12.21
N ASP A 371 -13.56 1.56 11.52
CA ASP A 371 -13.16 2.28 10.31
C ASP A 371 -11.85 3.09 10.44
N GLY A 372 -11.14 3.28 9.32
CA GLY A 372 -10.03 4.25 9.27
C GLY A 372 -10.53 5.69 9.20
N LEU A 373 -11.40 5.99 8.22
CA LEU A 373 -12.17 7.23 8.10
C LEU A 373 -13.54 6.93 7.51
N ASN A 374 -14.59 7.52 8.08
CA ASN A 374 -15.95 7.49 7.55
C ASN A 374 -16.45 8.93 7.31
N LEU A 375 -16.89 9.21 6.08
CA LEU A 375 -17.71 10.39 5.75
C LEU A 375 -19.17 9.99 5.88
N HIS A 376 -19.81 10.37 6.99
CA HIS A 376 -21.16 9.96 7.33
C HIS A 376 -22.18 11.10 7.11
N GLN A 377 -23.26 10.78 6.39
CA GLN A 377 -24.46 11.58 6.21
C GLN A 377 -24.26 12.99 5.62
N GLY A 378 -24.29 13.10 4.28
CA GLY A 378 -24.49 14.38 3.58
C GLY A 378 -23.25 15.29 3.55
N ILE A 379 -22.06 14.73 3.68
CA ILE A 379 -20.80 15.45 3.53
C ILE A 379 -20.53 15.70 2.05
N SER A 380 -20.03 16.90 1.72
CA SER A 380 -19.80 17.28 0.33
C SER A 380 -18.46 17.96 0.07
N ASN A 381 -17.97 17.83 -1.16
CA ASN A 381 -16.74 18.48 -1.64
C ASN A 381 -15.51 18.19 -0.75
N ALA A 382 -15.49 17.04 -0.05
CA ALA A 382 -14.40 16.61 0.81
C ALA A 382 -13.31 15.90 0.00
N VAL A 383 -12.04 16.18 0.31
CA VAL A 383 -10.87 15.56 -0.34
C VAL A 383 -10.03 14.82 0.69
N VAL A 384 -10.11 13.49 0.70
CA VAL A 384 -9.28 12.60 1.52
C VAL A 384 -8.16 12.07 0.63
N THR A 385 -6.95 12.60 0.78
CA THR A 385 -5.85 12.33 -0.17
C THR A 385 -4.47 12.16 0.45
N ASN A 386 -3.65 11.26 -0.10
CA ASN A 386 -2.29 10.99 0.39
C ASN A 386 -2.25 10.55 1.86
N ASN A 387 -3.23 9.77 2.32
CA ASN A 387 -3.23 9.17 3.65
C ASN A 387 -2.79 7.71 3.59
N PHE A 388 -2.08 7.27 4.62
CA PHE A 388 -1.65 5.89 4.81
C PHE A 388 -2.47 5.24 5.91
N LEU A 389 -3.01 4.05 5.65
CA LEU A 389 -3.86 3.32 6.57
C LEU A 389 -3.44 1.85 6.63
N ARG A 390 -3.27 1.30 7.83
CA ARG A 390 -2.93 -0.12 8.08
C ARG A 390 -3.79 -0.64 9.25
N ASN A 391 -4.20 -1.91 9.22
CA ASN A 391 -4.75 -2.62 10.38
C ASN A 391 -6.07 -2.02 10.95
N THR A 392 -7.06 -1.73 10.10
CA THR A 392 -8.39 -1.24 10.53
C THR A 392 -9.35 -2.38 10.89
N GLY A 393 -10.24 -2.17 11.86
CA GLY A 393 -11.23 -3.14 12.34
C GLY A 393 -12.57 -3.10 11.58
N ASP A 394 -12.67 -2.26 10.56
CA ASP A 394 -13.73 -2.16 9.55
C ASP A 394 -13.17 -1.47 8.29
N ASP A 395 -14.07 -1.01 7.41
CA ASP A 395 -13.78 -0.23 6.21
C ASP A 395 -12.66 0.81 6.40
N GLY A 396 -11.57 0.65 5.64
CA GLY A 396 -10.42 1.54 5.73
C GLY A 396 -10.77 2.99 5.38
N LEU A 397 -11.51 3.20 4.29
CA LEU A 397 -12.12 4.49 3.93
C LEU A 397 -13.58 4.28 3.47
N ALA A 398 -14.55 4.87 4.17
CA ALA A 398 -15.98 4.76 3.87
C ALA A 398 -16.63 6.12 3.56
N MET A 399 -17.59 6.12 2.63
CA MET A 399 -18.64 7.13 2.53
C MET A 399 -19.98 6.45 2.84
N TRP A 400 -20.75 6.95 3.80
CA TRP A 400 -22.03 6.37 4.19
C TRP A 400 -23.16 7.39 4.26
N SER A 401 -23.99 7.38 3.22
CA SER A 401 -25.10 8.31 3.06
C SER A 401 -26.37 7.86 3.80
N GLU A 402 -26.31 7.55 5.10
CA GLU A 402 -27.43 6.89 5.83
C GLU A 402 -28.77 7.62 5.66
N HIS A 403 -28.78 8.96 5.67
CA HIS A 403 -30.00 9.78 5.52
C HIS A 403 -29.89 10.90 4.48
N ASP A 404 -28.70 11.48 4.30
CA ASP A 404 -28.42 12.55 3.34
C ASP A 404 -27.29 12.09 2.40
N ALA A 405 -27.35 12.48 1.12
CA ALA A 405 -26.41 12.02 0.10
C ALA A 405 -25.05 12.68 0.22
N ASP A 406 -24.00 11.88 0.44
CA ASP A 406 -22.61 12.32 0.32
C ASP A 406 -22.30 12.57 -1.16
N HIS A 407 -21.68 13.72 -1.48
CA HIS A 407 -21.55 14.11 -2.89
C HIS A 407 -20.34 14.97 -3.25
N HIS A 408 -19.81 14.74 -4.45
CA HIS A 408 -18.61 15.39 -4.97
C HIS A 408 -17.35 15.17 -4.09
N ASN A 409 -17.36 14.11 -3.27
CA ASN A 409 -16.24 13.73 -2.41
C ASN A 409 -15.20 12.94 -3.20
N THR A 410 -13.93 13.09 -2.83
CA THR A 410 -12.79 12.43 -3.50
C THR A 410 -11.92 11.70 -2.48
N PHE A 411 -11.78 10.38 -2.65
CA PHE A 411 -10.75 9.57 -2.02
C PHE A 411 -9.65 9.31 -3.05
N SER A 412 -8.49 9.95 -2.92
CA SER A 412 -7.42 9.75 -3.91
C SER A 412 -5.98 9.70 -3.42
N PHE A 413 -5.12 8.93 -4.09
CA PHE A 413 -3.74 8.71 -3.66
C PHE A 413 -3.60 8.19 -2.22
N ASN A 414 -4.57 7.44 -1.68
CA ASN A 414 -4.42 6.81 -0.37
C ASN A 414 -3.83 5.41 -0.52
N THR A 415 -3.11 4.95 0.50
CA THR A 415 -2.68 3.55 0.63
C THR A 415 -3.44 2.94 1.81
N VAL A 416 -4.20 1.87 1.57
CA VAL A 416 -5.03 1.21 2.59
C VAL A 416 -4.72 -0.28 2.64
N LEU A 417 -4.16 -0.75 3.74
CA LEU A 417 -3.63 -2.11 3.90
C LEU A 417 -4.31 -2.82 5.08
N LEU A 418 -4.53 -4.12 4.94
CA LEU A 418 -4.89 -5.01 6.06
C LEU A 418 -6.16 -4.63 6.88
N PRO A 419 -7.32 -4.24 6.28
CA PRO A 419 -8.59 -4.25 7.01
C PRO A 419 -8.93 -5.66 7.48
N ILE A 420 -9.15 -5.82 8.79
CA ILE A 420 -9.48 -7.09 9.43
C ILE A 420 -10.95 -7.47 9.20
N LEU A 421 -11.80 -6.48 8.94
CA LEU A 421 -13.19 -6.65 8.52
C LEU A 421 -13.49 -5.73 7.32
N ALA A 422 -14.49 -6.12 6.52
CA ALA A 422 -15.02 -5.35 5.42
C ALA A 422 -13.96 -4.97 4.36
N ASN A 423 -13.95 -3.72 3.91
CA ASN A 423 -13.28 -3.31 2.68
C ASN A 423 -12.06 -2.42 2.92
N ASN A 424 -11.19 -2.30 1.92
CA ASN A 424 -10.21 -1.22 1.95
C ASN A 424 -10.88 0.14 1.64
N ILE A 425 -11.78 0.19 0.66
CA ILE A 425 -12.57 1.39 0.34
C ILE A 425 -14.03 1.02 0.06
N ALA A 426 -14.98 1.76 0.63
CA ALA A 426 -16.42 1.59 0.41
C ALA A 426 -17.15 2.90 0.09
N ILE A 427 -18.13 2.82 -0.83
CA ILE A 427 -19.14 3.85 -1.06
C ILE A 427 -20.53 3.23 -0.88
N TYR A 428 -21.25 3.70 0.14
CA TYR A 428 -22.63 3.35 0.44
C TYR A 428 -23.55 4.52 0.08
N GLY A 429 -24.16 4.47 -1.11
CA GLY A 429 -25.02 5.54 -1.61
C GLY A 429 -24.30 6.75 -2.21
N GLY A 430 -24.96 7.91 -2.16
CA GLY A 430 -24.41 9.21 -2.56
C GLY A 430 -24.47 9.52 -4.06
N HIS A 431 -23.81 10.60 -4.50
CA HIS A 431 -23.69 10.92 -5.92
C HIS A 431 -22.42 11.70 -6.31
N ASP A 432 -21.95 11.49 -7.55
CA ASP A 432 -20.80 12.20 -8.13
C ASP A 432 -19.48 12.07 -7.34
N ASN A 433 -19.33 10.98 -6.58
CA ASN A 433 -18.16 10.70 -5.75
C ASN A 433 -17.04 9.99 -6.54
N THR A 434 -15.78 10.22 -6.15
CA THR A 434 -14.59 9.72 -6.85
C THR A 434 -13.66 8.93 -5.94
N VAL A 435 -13.24 7.74 -6.39
CA VAL A 435 -12.17 6.93 -5.82
C VAL A 435 -11.07 6.81 -6.89
N SER A 436 -9.94 7.51 -6.75
CA SER A 436 -8.89 7.46 -7.76
C SER A 436 -7.45 7.36 -7.27
N ASP A 437 -6.57 6.73 -8.04
CA ASP A 437 -5.13 6.67 -7.74
C ASP A 437 -4.77 6.01 -6.40
N ASN A 438 -5.68 5.29 -5.75
CA ASN A 438 -5.43 4.62 -4.48
C ASN A 438 -4.72 3.27 -4.70
N VAL A 439 -4.00 2.78 -3.68
CA VAL A 439 -3.61 1.36 -3.60
C VAL A 439 -4.29 0.73 -2.39
N VAL A 440 -4.90 -0.42 -2.61
CA VAL A 440 -5.61 -1.20 -1.59
C VAL A 440 -5.05 -2.62 -1.52
N ALA A 441 -4.78 -3.14 -0.32
CA ALA A 441 -4.25 -4.48 -0.18
C ALA A 441 -4.74 -5.27 1.05
N ASP A 442 -4.69 -6.59 0.91
CA ASP A 442 -4.69 -7.58 1.99
C ASP A 442 -5.82 -7.50 3.05
N ASN A 443 -7.06 -7.17 2.66
CA ASN A 443 -8.21 -7.33 3.56
C ASN A 443 -8.45 -8.80 3.96
N GLN A 444 -9.21 -9.05 5.05
CA GLN A 444 -9.28 -10.35 5.71
C GLN A 444 -10.65 -11.05 5.64
N ASP A 445 -11.75 -10.42 6.06
CA ASP A 445 -13.09 -11.05 6.10
C ASP A 445 -14.22 -10.06 5.72
N GLN A 446 -15.34 -10.59 5.22
CA GLN A 446 -16.61 -9.89 4.93
C GLN A 446 -16.54 -8.66 3.99
N GLY A 447 -15.55 -8.58 3.10
CA GLY A 447 -15.46 -7.51 2.10
C GLY A 447 -14.38 -7.66 1.04
N GLY A 448 -14.09 -6.59 0.31
CA GLY A 448 -13.20 -6.57 -0.85
C GLY A 448 -12.29 -5.34 -0.92
N GLY A 449 -11.59 -5.15 -2.04
CA GLY A 449 -10.70 -4.00 -2.22
C GLY A 449 -11.46 -2.69 -2.37
N ILE A 450 -12.39 -2.63 -3.33
CA ILE A 450 -13.26 -1.47 -3.57
C ILE A 450 -14.71 -1.95 -3.63
N HIS A 451 -15.57 -1.31 -2.85
CA HIS A 451 -16.98 -1.63 -2.74
C HIS A 451 -17.87 -0.46 -3.17
N ILE A 452 -18.84 -0.73 -4.04
CA ILE A 452 -19.80 0.26 -4.53
C ILE A 452 -21.21 -0.31 -4.31
N ALA A 453 -21.98 0.28 -3.40
CA ALA A 453 -23.18 -0.39 -2.90
C ALA A 453 -24.36 0.52 -2.53
N ASN A 454 -25.56 -0.04 -2.68
CA ASN A 454 -26.82 0.45 -2.14
C ASN A 454 -27.24 -0.48 -1.00
N ARG A 455 -26.59 -0.31 0.16
CA ARG A 455 -26.85 -1.05 1.40
C ARG A 455 -26.81 -0.12 2.62
N PHE A 456 -27.12 -0.65 3.80
CA PHE A 456 -27.17 0.11 5.06
C PHE A 456 -28.16 1.29 4.99
N SER A 457 -29.32 1.10 4.35
CA SER A 457 -30.39 2.09 4.14
C SER A 457 -29.97 3.40 3.45
N ALA A 458 -28.75 3.47 2.89
CA ALA A 458 -28.18 4.70 2.37
C ALA A 458 -28.97 5.28 1.18
N VAL A 459 -28.92 6.61 1.02
CA VAL A 459 -29.50 7.33 -0.11
C VAL A 459 -28.90 6.79 -1.42
N PRO A 460 -29.68 6.14 -2.29
CA PRO A 460 -29.13 5.32 -3.38
C PRO A 460 -28.23 6.05 -4.37
N LEU A 461 -27.21 5.34 -4.87
CA LEU A 461 -26.28 5.83 -5.89
C LEU A 461 -26.99 6.51 -7.05
N SER A 462 -26.63 7.76 -7.30
CA SER A 462 -27.05 8.56 -8.46
C SER A 462 -25.88 9.42 -8.97
N GLY A 463 -26.11 10.26 -9.98
CA GLY A 463 -25.01 10.99 -10.63
C GLY A 463 -24.02 10.02 -11.31
N THR A 464 -22.72 10.32 -11.22
CA THR A 464 -21.63 9.46 -11.73
C THR A 464 -20.57 9.14 -10.67
N THR A 465 -20.56 7.91 -10.16
CA THR A 465 -19.48 7.42 -9.29
C THR A 465 -18.27 7.02 -10.14
N THR A 466 -17.09 7.55 -9.83
CA THR A 466 -15.86 7.33 -10.60
C THR A 466 -14.88 6.45 -9.84
N VAL A 467 -14.42 5.36 -10.46
CA VAL A 467 -13.40 4.44 -9.91
C VAL A 467 -12.22 4.36 -10.88
N ALA A 468 -11.22 5.23 -10.73
CA ALA A 468 -10.21 5.48 -11.75
C ALA A 468 -8.77 5.27 -11.28
N ARG A 469 -7.95 4.52 -12.03
CA ARG A 469 -6.50 4.35 -11.76
C ARG A 469 -6.18 3.80 -10.36
N ASN A 470 -7.04 2.98 -9.76
CA ASN A 470 -6.71 2.32 -8.48
C ASN A 470 -5.96 1.00 -8.73
N THR A 471 -5.20 0.52 -7.74
CA THR A 471 -4.60 -0.81 -7.73
C THR A 471 -5.10 -1.59 -6.52
N ALA A 472 -5.67 -2.78 -6.73
CA ALA A 472 -5.98 -3.74 -5.68
C ALA A 472 -5.00 -4.91 -5.72
N ILE A 473 -4.45 -5.28 -4.56
CA ILE A 473 -3.42 -6.32 -4.41
C ILE A 473 -3.87 -7.31 -3.33
N ARG A 474 -4.08 -8.59 -3.69
CA ARG A 474 -4.45 -9.65 -2.72
C ARG A 474 -5.67 -9.33 -1.85
N THR A 475 -6.60 -8.53 -2.39
CA THR A 475 -7.90 -8.23 -1.77
C THR A 475 -8.98 -9.20 -2.26
N GLY A 476 -10.16 -9.14 -1.65
CA GLY A 476 -11.27 -10.04 -1.92
C GLY A 476 -11.05 -11.40 -1.24
N VAL A 477 -11.98 -11.82 -0.39
CA VAL A 477 -11.77 -12.84 0.65
C VAL A 477 -12.91 -13.84 0.70
N LEU A 478 -12.77 -14.89 1.52
CA LEU A 478 -13.90 -15.74 1.87
C LEU A 478 -14.74 -15.02 2.92
N ASP A 479 -15.97 -14.63 2.59
CA ASP A 479 -16.89 -14.08 3.60
C ASP A 479 -17.33 -15.21 4.57
N SER A 480 -17.08 -15.02 5.86
CA SER A 480 -17.35 -16.03 6.89
C SER A 480 -18.85 -16.31 7.13
N ASN A 481 -19.76 -15.38 6.79
CA ASN A 481 -21.21 -15.61 6.87
C ASN A 481 -21.74 -16.33 5.61
N TRP A 482 -21.32 -15.85 4.45
CA TRP A 482 -21.84 -16.24 3.14
C TRP A 482 -21.19 -17.49 2.56
N GLN A 483 -19.97 -17.83 3.00
CA GLN A 483 -19.20 -19.00 2.58
C GLN A 483 -18.92 -19.02 1.05
N PHE A 484 -18.70 -17.84 0.47
CA PHE A 484 -18.20 -17.65 -0.90
C PHE A 484 -17.18 -16.50 -0.99
N GLY A 485 -16.51 -16.40 -2.13
CA GLY A 485 -15.56 -15.31 -2.41
C GLY A 485 -16.26 -13.96 -2.58
N VAL A 486 -15.64 -12.91 -2.05
CA VAL A 486 -15.98 -11.51 -2.30
C VAL A 486 -14.94 -10.89 -3.21
N GLY A 487 -15.37 -10.10 -4.19
CA GLY A 487 -14.51 -9.57 -5.24
C GLY A 487 -13.60 -8.42 -4.83
N ALA A 488 -12.41 -8.35 -5.45
CA ALA A 488 -11.48 -7.23 -5.28
C ALA A 488 -12.09 -5.87 -5.69
N LEU A 489 -12.98 -5.86 -6.67
CA LEU A 489 -13.99 -4.82 -6.91
C LEU A 489 -15.38 -5.49 -6.85
N TRP A 490 -16.30 -4.99 -6.01
CA TRP A 490 -17.62 -5.62 -5.89
C TRP A 490 -18.79 -4.65 -5.72
N PHE A 491 -19.89 -5.01 -6.40
CA PHE A 491 -21.11 -4.21 -6.52
C PHE A 491 -22.26 -4.92 -5.81
N ASP A 492 -22.87 -4.26 -4.82
CA ASP A 492 -23.97 -4.82 -4.02
C ASP A 492 -25.21 -3.92 -4.04
N GLY A 493 -26.27 -4.40 -4.70
CA GLY A 493 -27.57 -3.71 -4.78
C GLY A 493 -28.59 -4.13 -3.71
N ARG A 494 -28.14 -4.55 -2.51
CA ARG A 494 -28.93 -5.17 -1.44
C ARG A 494 -30.27 -4.50 -1.14
N ASP A 495 -30.25 -3.21 -0.79
CA ASP A 495 -31.43 -2.46 -0.34
C ASP A 495 -32.13 -1.80 -1.54
N SER A 496 -31.40 -1.51 -2.62
CA SER A 496 -31.96 -1.10 -3.91
C SER A 496 -30.98 -1.32 -5.07
N ALA A 497 -31.49 -1.52 -6.29
CA ALA A 497 -30.66 -1.66 -7.49
C ALA A 497 -29.78 -0.41 -7.73
N ILE A 498 -28.53 -0.63 -8.13
CA ILE A 498 -27.58 0.45 -8.46
C ILE A 498 -27.92 0.96 -9.86
N THR A 499 -28.49 2.16 -9.95
CA THR A 499 -28.93 2.81 -11.20
C THR A 499 -28.24 4.14 -11.49
N GLY A 500 -27.47 4.68 -10.53
CA GLY A 500 -26.47 5.71 -10.79
C GLY A 500 -25.33 5.16 -11.65
N ARG A 501 -24.76 6.02 -12.49
CA ARG A 501 -23.67 5.65 -13.40
C ARG A 501 -22.42 5.30 -12.60
N VAL A 502 -21.69 4.26 -13.03
CA VAL A 502 -20.36 3.95 -12.47
C VAL A 502 -19.32 3.80 -13.58
N ASP A 503 -18.34 4.70 -13.62
CA ASP A 503 -17.23 4.67 -14.59
C ASP A 503 -15.96 4.09 -13.93
N VAL A 504 -15.57 2.89 -14.35
CA VAL A 504 -14.39 2.13 -13.88
C VAL A 504 -13.29 2.18 -14.93
N THR A 505 -12.16 2.82 -14.64
CA THR A 505 -11.11 3.09 -15.65
C THR A 505 -9.68 2.81 -15.16
N ASP A 506 -8.84 2.23 -16.01
CA ASP A 506 -7.41 1.91 -15.73
C ASP A 506 -7.16 1.20 -14.38
N LEU A 507 -8.08 0.30 -14.00
CA LEU A 507 -8.03 -0.41 -12.72
C LEU A 507 -7.08 -1.62 -12.81
N ASP A 508 -6.14 -1.74 -11.87
CA ASP A 508 -5.31 -2.93 -11.70
C ASP A 508 -5.88 -3.83 -10.58
N LEU A 509 -6.10 -5.10 -10.88
CA LEU A 509 -6.62 -6.11 -9.95
C LEU A 509 -5.64 -7.30 -9.92
N GLN A 510 -4.83 -7.40 -8.87
CA GLN A 510 -3.60 -8.21 -8.83
C GLN A 510 -3.61 -9.24 -7.69
N ASP A 511 -3.42 -10.51 -8.02
CA ASP A 511 -3.23 -11.63 -7.08
C ASP A 511 -4.35 -11.77 -6.01
N ASN A 512 -5.57 -11.37 -6.36
CA ASN A 512 -6.76 -11.38 -5.49
C ASN A 512 -7.04 -12.80 -4.96
N ASN A 513 -7.45 -12.94 -3.70
CA ASN A 513 -7.56 -14.28 -3.09
C ASN A 513 -8.70 -15.10 -3.71
N TYR A 514 -9.80 -14.45 -4.08
CA TYR A 514 -10.93 -15.05 -4.79
C TYR A 514 -11.09 -14.40 -6.17
N GLU A 515 -12.22 -13.75 -6.47
CA GLU A 515 -12.47 -13.16 -7.79
C GLU A 515 -12.01 -11.70 -7.90
N ALA A 516 -11.89 -11.23 -9.14
CA ALA A 516 -11.53 -9.84 -9.42
C ALA A 516 -12.74 -8.90 -9.39
N ILE A 517 -13.83 -9.21 -10.09
CA ILE A 517 -15.03 -8.37 -10.17
C ILE A 517 -16.27 -9.17 -9.80
N GLN A 518 -17.11 -8.67 -8.89
CA GLN A 518 -18.33 -9.34 -8.42
C GLN A 518 -19.57 -8.45 -8.52
N PHE A 519 -20.72 -9.03 -8.87
CA PHE A 519 -22.04 -8.40 -8.81
C PHE A 519 -23.00 -9.26 -7.98
N ILE A 520 -23.57 -8.71 -6.91
CA ILE A 520 -24.43 -9.42 -5.95
C ILE A 520 -25.77 -8.69 -5.70
N ASP A 521 -26.76 -9.46 -5.24
CA ASP A 521 -28.13 -9.08 -4.89
C ASP A 521 -28.85 -8.25 -5.96
N GLY A 522 -28.93 -6.93 -5.80
CA GLY A 522 -29.63 -6.05 -6.75
C GLY A 522 -28.94 -5.96 -8.12
N ALA A 523 -29.72 -5.58 -9.13
CA ALA A 523 -29.16 -5.28 -10.45
C ALA A 523 -28.23 -4.04 -10.37
N THR A 524 -27.17 -4.05 -11.18
CA THR A 524 -26.26 -2.91 -11.36
C THR A 524 -26.32 -2.47 -12.83
N THR A 525 -26.67 -1.23 -13.10
CA THR A 525 -26.94 -0.73 -14.46
C THR A 525 -26.24 0.60 -14.73
N ASP A 526 -25.81 0.83 -15.98
CA ASP A 526 -24.94 1.94 -16.40
C ASP A 526 -23.52 1.87 -15.76
N VAL A 527 -23.00 0.64 -15.61
CA VAL A 527 -21.61 0.38 -15.20
C VAL A 527 -20.71 0.18 -16.43
N HIS A 528 -19.62 0.94 -16.49
CA HIS A 528 -18.72 1.01 -17.64
C HIS A 528 -17.28 0.69 -17.22
N PHE A 529 -16.64 -0.24 -17.94
CA PHE A 529 -15.25 -0.62 -17.72
C PHE A 529 -14.39 -0.25 -18.93
N ASP A 530 -13.31 0.51 -18.75
CA ASP A 530 -12.28 0.75 -19.78
C ASP A 530 -10.85 0.60 -19.22
N GLY A 531 -10.14 -0.43 -19.69
CA GLY A 531 -8.72 -0.63 -19.39
C GLY A 531 -8.42 -1.37 -18.08
N VAL A 532 -9.33 -2.23 -17.62
CA VAL A 532 -9.14 -3.04 -16.40
C VAL A 532 -8.18 -4.20 -16.66
N ARG A 533 -7.16 -4.34 -15.82
CA ARG A 533 -6.10 -5.36 -15.92
C ARG A 533 -6.19 -6.32 -14.72
N ILE A 534 -6.64 -7.55 -14.98
CA ILE A 534 -6.81 -8.62 -13.99
C ILE A 534 -5.65 -9.61 -14.14
N THR A 535 -4.91 -9.86 -13.06
CA THR A 535 -3.74 -10.76 -13.06
C THR A 535 -3.77 -11.64 -11.82
N GLY A 536 -3.92 -12.96 -11.98
CA GLY A 536 -3.72 -13.93 -10.89
C GLY A 536 -4.89 -14.12 -9.90
N ALA A 537 -6.11 -13.69 -10.23
CA ALA A 537 -7.26 -13.86 -9.33
C ALA A 537 -7.56 -15.36 -9.08
N GLY A 538 -7.63 -15.74 -7.80
CA GLY A 538 -7.67 -17.14 -7.34
C GLY A 538 -8.88 -17.96 -7.82
N THR A 539 -10.03 -17.33 -8.06
CA THR A 539 -11.23 -18.01 -8.63
C THR A 539 -11.57 -17.48 -10.02
N PHE A 540 -12.13 -16.27 -10.13
CA PHE A 540 -12.76 -15.77 -11.36
C PHE A 540 -12.30 -14.37 -11.74
N ALA A 541 -12.40 -14.02 -13.04
CA ALA A 541 -12.32 -12.62 -13.44
C ALA A 541 -13.65 -11.88 -13.14
N TRP A 542 -14.77 -12.59 -13.30
CA TRP A 542 -16.13 -12.09 -13.02
C TRP A 542 -16.94 -13.11 -12.20
N GLN A 543 -17.60 -12.68 -11.12
CA GLN A 543 -18.58 -13.48 -10.37
C GLN A 543 -19.97 -12.85 -10.43
N LEU A 544 -20.90 -13.55 -11.10
CA LEU A 544 -22.24 -13.04 -11.39
C LEU A 544 -23.29 -13.73 -10.50
N GLN A 545 -23.70 -13.04 -9.45
CA GLN A 545 -24.85 -13.38 -8.60
C GLN A 545 -26.07 -12.50 -8.96
N SER A 546 -25.84 -11.26 -9.41
CA SER A 546 -26.82 -10.44 -10.15
C SER A 546 -26.39 -10.18 -11.61
N LYS A 547 -27.25 -9.55 -12.43
CA LYS A 547 -26.98 -9.28 -13.86
C LYS A 547 -26.60 -7.81 -14.09
N PRO A 548 -25.38 -7.50 -14.56
CA PRO A 548 -24.96 -6.13 -14.85
C PRO A 548 -25.42 -5.62 -16.23
N SER A 549 -25.50 -4.30 -16.41
CA SER A 549 -25.61 -3.67 -17.72
C SER A 549 -24.83 -2.36 -17.86
N GLY A 550 -24.41 -2.03 -19.09
CA GLY A 550 -23.50 -0.93 -19.40
C GLY A 550 -22.51 -1.32 -20.51
N SER A 551 -21.19 -1.22 -20.28
CA SER A 551 -20.20 -1.65 -21.28
C SER A 551 -18.87 -2.16 -20.72
N VAL A 552 -18.19 -3.00 -21.50
CA VAL A 552 -16.83 -3.49 -21.21
C VAL A 552 -15.88 -3.21 -22.38
N LYS A 553 -14.70 -2.67 -22.08
CA LYS A 553 -13.68 -2.29 -23.04
C LYS A 553 -12.29 -2.50 -22.45
N ASN A 554 -11.36 -3.00 -23.25
CA ASN A 554 -9.97 -3.23 -22.84
C ASN A 554 -9.81 -4.03 -21.51
N VAL A 555 -10.78 -4.86 -21.12
CA VAL A 555 -10.72 -5.68 -19.90
C VAL A 555 -9.93 -6.95 -20.19
N VAL A 556 -8.71 -7.03 -19.68
CA VAL A 556 -7.75 -8.11 -19.94
C VAL A 556 -7.56 -8.93 -18.67
N ALA A 557 -7.79 -10.24 -18.74
CA ALA A 557 -7.59 -11.17 -17.64
C ALA A 557 -6.46 -12.18 -17.93
N THR A 558 -5.61 -12.45 -16.94
CA THR A 558 -4.52 -13.43 -17.02
C THR A 558 -4.38 -14.19 -15.70
N GLY A 559 -3.88 -15.43 -15.75
CA GLY A 559 -3.57 -16.23 -14.55
C GLY A 559 -4.77 -16.63 -13.67
N ILE A 560 -6.00 -16.64 -14.21
CA ILE A 560 -7.23 -16.88 -13.44
C ILE A 560 -7.33 -18.34 -12.95
N GLY A 561 -7.57 -18.55 -11.66
CA GLY A 561 -7.44 -19.84 -10.98
C GLY A 561 -8.59 -20.85 -11.17
N ARG A 562 -9.76 -20.47 -11.69
CA ARG A 562 -10.84 -21.40 -12.06
C ARG A 562 -11.42 -21.16 -13.45
N ALA A 563 -12.03 -20.00 -13.69
CA ALA A 563 -12.69 -19.68 -14.96
C ALA A 563 -12.79 -18.17 -15.16
N GLY A 564 -12.97 -17.71 -16.40
CA GLY A 564 -13.23 -16.29 -16.66
C GLY A 564 -14.45 -15.75 -15.93
N VAL A 565 -15.55 -16.51 -15.93
CA VAL A 565 -16.84 -16.09 -15.37
C VAL A 565 -17.47 -17.19 -14.53
N TYR A 566 -17.84 -16.89 -13.28
CA TYR A 566 -18.86 -17.65 -12.56
C TYR A 566 -20.24 -17.13 -12.96
N ASN A 567 -21.09 -17.99 -13.51
CA ASN A 567 -22.42 -17.61 -13.99
C ASN A 567 -23.40 -18.79 -13.97
N CYS A 568 -24.33 -18.77 -13.00
CA CYS A 568 -25.49 -19.66 -12.95
C CYS A 568 -26.81 -18.97 -13.37
N LEU A 569 -26.75 -17.76 -13.92
CA LEU A 569 -27.91 -16.90 -14.25
C LEU A 569 -28.42 -17.06 -15.70
N GLY A 570 -27.91 -18.05 -16.42
CA GLY A 570 -28.18 -18.31 -17.84
C GLY A 570 -27.13 -17.71 -18.79
N PRO A 571 -27.13 -18.11 -20.08
CA PRO A 571 -26.08 -17.72 -21.04
C PRO A 571 -25.96 -16.20 -21.21
N ASP A 572 -27.09 -15.49 -21.17
CA ASP A 572 -27.16 -14.04 -21.44
C ASP A 572 -26.82 -13.16 -20.23
N ALA A 573 -26.19 -13.69 -19.17
CA ALA A 573 -25.92 -12.93 -17.94
C ALA A 573 -25.00 -11.71 -18.14
N LEU A 574 -24.09 -11.77 -19.11
CA LEU A 574 -23.24 -10.65 -19.53
C LEU A 574 -23.81 -9.86 -20.72
N ALA A 575 -24.95 -10.26 -21.30
CA ALA A 575 -25.48 -9.62 -22.52
C ALA A 575 -25.97 -8.17 -22.30
N GLY A 576 -26.06 -7.71 -21.05
CA GLY A 576 -26.30 -6.31 -20.71
C GLY A 576 -25.04 -5.42 -20.81
N LEU A 577 -23.84 -6.00 -20.82
CA LEU A 577 -22.57 -5.29 -20.97
C LEU A 577 -22.16 -5.28 -22.45
N ALA A 578 -22.26 -4.13 -23.11
CA ALA A 578 -21.83 -3.96 -24.48
C ALA A 578 -20.31 -4.10 -24.61
N ASP A 579 -19.84 -5.11 -25.37
CA ASP A 579 -18.44 -5.27 -25.73
C ASP A 579 -18.01 -4.18 -26.73
N GLN A 580 -17.07 -3.33 -26.33
CA GLN A 580 -16.49 -2.26 -27.15
C GLN A 580 -15.07 -2.60 -27.66
N GLY A 581 -14.63 -3.85 -27.51
CA GLY A 581 -13.34 -4.34 -27.98
C GLY A 581 -12.20 -4.24 -26.96
N GLY A 582 -11.07 -4.87 -27.29
CA GLY A 582 -9.88 -4.97 -26.43
C GLY A 582 -10.00 -5.99 -25.27
N ASN A 583 -11.19 -6.56 -25.06
CA ASN A 583 -11.47 -7.53 -24.01
C ASN A 583 -10.82 -8.90 -24.30
N SER A 584 -10.21 -9.55 -23.29
CA SER A 584 -9.60 -10.87 -23.47
C SER A 584 -9.35 -11.65 -22.16
N GLY A 585 -9.20 -12.97 -22.27
CA GLY A 585 -8.73 -13.84 -21.19
C GLY A 585 -9.80 -14.40 -20.24
N TRP A 586 -11.05 -13.95 -20.32
CA TRP A 586 -12.15 -14.37 -19.44
C TRP A 586 -13.30 -15.09 -20.15
N THR A 587 -13.05 -15.78 -21.26
CA THR A 587 -14.09 -16.42 -22.10
C THR A 587 -14.59 -17.79 -21.61
N THR A 588 -14.06 -18.33 -20.51
CA THR A 588 -14.50 -19.60 -19.92
C THR A 588 -15.53 -19.38 -18.82
N THR A 589 -16.58 -20.21 -18.79
CA THR A 589 -17.68 -20.10 -17.81
C THR A 589 -17.72 -21.31 -16.87
N PHE A 590 -17.94 -21.06 -15.58
CA PHE A 590 -18.21 -22.05 -14.56
C PHE A 590 -19.59 -21.82 -13.93
N CYS A 591 -20.28 -22.91 -13.57
CA CYS A 591 -21.44 -22.91 -12.69
C CYS A 591 -21.45 -24.22 -11.91
N GLY A 592 -21.68 -24.15 -10.60
CA GLY A 592 -21.59 -25.28 -9.69
C GLY A 592 -21.45 -24.80 -8.24
N SER A 593 -21.06 -25.70 -7.34
CA SER A 593 -20.65 -25.35 -5.98
C SER A 593 -19.45 -24.39 -5.99
N TRP A 594 -19.42 -23.44 -5.04
CA TRP A 594 -18.29 -22.54 -4.84
C TRP A 594 -16.96 -23.30 -4.75
N PRO A 595 -16.01 -23.07 -5.67
CA PRO A 595 -14.71 -23.69 -5.61
C PRO A 595 -13.79 -22.93 -4.65
N SER A 596 -12.85 -23.64 -4.03
CA SER A 596 -11.63 -23.02 -3.48
C SER A 596 -10.89 -22.24 -4.59
N PRO A 597 -9.98 -21.32 -4.24
CA PRO A 597 -9.08 -20.71 -5.22
C PRO A 597 -7.98 -21.67 -5.72
N VAL A 598 -7.18 -21.24 -6.70
CA VAL A 598 -5.84 -21.74 -7.06
C VAL A 598 -4.99 -20.53 -7.40
N TYR A 599 -3.78 -20.48 -6.87
CA TYR A 599 -2.84 -19.41 -7.16
C TYR A 599 -1.80 -19.86 -8.19
N GLY A 600 -1.00 -18.93 -8.71
CA GLY A 600 -0.05 -19.21 -9.80
C GLY A 600 0.93 -20.36 -9.54
N SER A 601 1.20 -20.66 -8.26
CA SER A 601 2.03 -21.78 -7.79
C SER A 601 1.45 -23.17 -8.05
N ASP A 602 0.12 -23.31 -8.05
CA ASP A 602 -0.50 -24.64 -7.82
C ASP A 602 -0.83 -25.38 -9.12
N ASN A 603 -0.69 -24.70 -10.27
CA ASN A 603 -0.98 -25.24 -11.61
C ASN A 603 0.14 -26.14 -12.20
N GLY A 604 0.90 -26.84 -11.34
CA GLY A 604 1.81 -27.93 -11.71
C GLY A 604 3.05 -27.57 -12.54
N GLY A 605 3.23 -26.30 -12.91
CA GLY A 605 4.45 -25.78 -13.51
C GLY A 605 5.43 -25.28 -12.46
N THR A 606 6.65 -25.81 -12.43
CA THR A 606 7.73 -25.26 -11.60
C THR A 606 8.22 -23.94 -12.18
N THR A 607 7.45 -22.86 -12.03
CA THR A 607 7.96 -21.51 -12.22
C THR A 607 8.91 -21.19 -11.09
N THR A 608 10.20 -21.45 -11.31
CA THR A 608 11.26 -20.79 -10.55
C THR A 608 10.95 -19.29 -10.53
N PRO A 609 10.98 -18.61 -9.37
CA PRO A 609 10.76 -17.17 -9.34
C PRO A 609 11.65 -16.47 -10.38
N PRO A 610 11.12 -15.56 -11.22
CA PRO A 610 11.96 -14.68 -12.00
C PRO A 610 12.94 -14.01 -11.04
N PRO A 611 14.25 -14.00 -11.32
CA PRO A 611 15.21 -13.43 -10.38
C PRO A 611 14.87 -11.95 -10.16
N THR A 612 14.57 -11.59 -8.93
CA THR A 612 14.25 -10.23 -8.51
C THR A 612 15.50 -9.36 -8.60
N THR A 613 15.82 -8.92 -9.82
CA THR A 613 16.73 -7.80 -10.02
C THR A 613 16.05 -6.57 -9.42
N THR A 614 16.56 -6.10 -8.28
CA THR A 614 16.14 -4.89 -7.58
C THR A 614 15.84 -3.78 -8.58
N PRO A 615 14.66 -3.12 -8.50
CA PRO A 615 14.38 -1.93 -9.29
C PRO A 615 15.54 -0.93 -9.13
N PRO A 616 16.25 -0.54 -10.20
CA PRO A 616 17.24 0.52 -10.07
C PRO A 616 16.49 1.82 -9.78
N SER A 617 16.71 2.36 -8.58
CA SER A 617 16.31 3.71 -8.14
C SER A 617 17.01 4.76 -9.03
N GLY A 618 16.47 4.89 -10.25
CA GLY A 618 17.21 5.43 -11.39
C GLY A 618 16.78 4.93 -12.78
N ASN A 619 15.62 4.28 -12.95
CA ASN A 619 14.99 4.14 -14.28
C ASN A 619 13.65 4.90 -14.37
N LEU A 620 13.72 6.14 -14.86
CA LEU A 620 12.58 7.02 -15.11
C LEU A 620 11.69 6.55 -16.27
N ALA A 621 12.17 5.67 -17.15
CA ALA A 621 11.45 5.17 -18.31
C ALA A 621 10.63 3.90 -18.00
N LEU A 622 10.84 3.26 -16.85
CA LEU A 622 10.14 2.05 -16.43
C LEU A 622 8.61 2.26 -16.42
N ARG A 623 7.88 1.36 -17.11
CA ARG A 623 6.42 1.33 -17.27
C ARG A 623 5.80 2.63 -17.83
N LYS A 624 6.58 3.46 -18.51
CA LYS A 624 6.12 4.71 -19.14
C LYS A 624 5.46 4.47 -20.51
N THR A 625 4.76 5.48 -21.01
CA THR A 625 4.19 5.47 -22.36
C THR A 625 5.30 5.47 -23.41
N VAL A 626 5.31 4.45 -24.28
CA VAL A 626 6.29 4.33 -25.38
C VAL A 626 5.58 4.31 -26.73
N SER A 627 6.13 5.08 -27.67
CA SER A 627 5.72 5.12 -29.08
C SER A 627 6.88 4.69 -29.99
N ALA A 628 6.57 4.11 -31.14
CA ALA A 628 7.57 3.67 -32.12
C ALA A 628 7.14 3.98 -33.55
N SER A 629 8.09 3.96 -34.49
CA SER A 629 7.81 4.00 -35.94
C SER A 629 7.09 2.75 -36.47
N GLY A 630 7.06 1.67 -35.68
CA GLY A 630 6.38 0.42 -35.97
C GLY A 630 6.82 -0.68 -35.00
N SER A 631 6.15 -1.83 -35.06
CA SER A 631 6.54 -3.04 -34.33
C SER A 631 6.12 -4.31 -35.05
N GLN A 632 6.84 -5.41 -34.85
CA GLN A 632 6.40 -6.74 -35.26
C GLN A 632 5.34 -7.31 -34.32
N GLY A 633 4.50 -8.21 -34.85
CA GLY A 633 3.45 -8.88 -34.06
C GLY A 633 4.05 -9.72 -32.93
N GLY A 634 3.63 -9.44 -31.69
CA GLY A 634 4.18 -10.05 -30.47
C GLY A 634 5.29 -9.26 -29.77
N PHE A 635 5.86 -8.24 -30.42
CA PHE A 635 6.98 -7.44 -29.90
C PHE A 635 6.66 -5.93 -29.85
N PRO A 636 5.58 -5.51 -29.14
CA PRO A 636 5.14 -4.11 -29.08
C PRO A 636 6.13 -3.19 -28.34
N PRO A 637 6.04 -1.86 -28.53
CA PRO A 637 6.97 -0.90 -27.92
C PRO A 637 7.00 -0.90 -26.38
N ALA A 638 5.91 -1.33 -25.72
CA ALA A 638 5.83 -1.44 -24.26
C ALA A 638 6.81 -2.48 -23.67
N ASN A 639 7.14 -3.54 -24.44
CA ASN A 639 8.10 -4.57 -24.07
C ASN A 639 9.55 -4.06 -23.91
N ALA A 640 9.82 -2.78 -24.21
CA ALA A 640 11.12 -2.15 -24.00
C ALA A 640 11.20 -1.38 -22.66
N VAL A 641 10.13 -1.38 -21.85
CA VAL A 641 10.06 -0.67 -20.56
C VAL A 641 9.25 -1.42 -19.50
N ASP A 642 8.93 -2.70 -19.70
CA ASP A 642 8.07 -3.46 -18.77
C ASP A 642 8.81 -3.89 -17.49
N GLY A 643 10.14 -3.90 -17.51
CA GLY A 643 11.01 -4.40 -16.44
C GLY A 643 11.40 -5.87 -16.59
N ASN A 644 10.97 -6.54 -17.66
CA ASN A 644 11.35 -7.91 -17.99
C ASN A 644 12.31 -7.92 -19.17
N ALA A 645 13.62 -7.99 -18.88
CA ALA A 645 14.65 -8.09 -19.91
C ALA A 645 14.52 -9.29 -20.87
N ASN A 646 13.60 -10.25 -20.66
CA ASN A 646 13.31 -11.33 -21.62
C ASN A 646 12.20 -10.97 -22.64
N SER A 647 11.36 -9.99 -22.33
CA SER A 647 10.52 -9.28 -23.30
C SER A 647 11.42 -8.53 -24.31
N TYR A 648 10.88 -8.14 -25.46
CA TYR A 648 11.51 -7.10 -26.30
C TYR A 648 10.51 -6.46 -27.27
N TRP A 649 10.81 -5.22 -27.65
CA TRP A 649 10.28 -4.57 -28.85
C TRP A 649 11.15 -4.95 -30.06
N GLU A 650 10.53 -5.17 -31.21
CA GLU A 650 11.19 -5.30 -32.51
C GLU A 650 10.50 -4.38 -33.53
N SER A 651 11.27 -3.51 -34.19
CA SER A 651 10.77 -2.60 -35.25
C SER A 651 10.36 -3.34 -36.53
N ALA A 652 9.78 -2.65 -37.50
CA ALA A 652 9.61 -3.22 -38.84
C ALA A 652 10.96 -3.62 -39.47
N ASN A 653 11.01 -4.76 -40.17
CA ASN A 653 12.26 -5.38 -40.64
C ASN A 653 12.66 -4.81 -42.02
N ASN A 654 13.96 -4.60 -42.21
CA ASN A 654 14.57 -3.95 -43.38
C ASN A 654 14.12 -2.48 -43.60
N ALA A 655 13.57 -1.83 -42.56
CA ALA A 655 12.89 -0.54 -42.66
C ALA A 655 13.62 0.62 -41.94
N PHE A 656 14.95 0.54 -41.75
CA PHE A 656 15.72 1.61 -41.11
C PHE A 656 15.64 2.94 -41.91
N PRO A 657 15.59 4.11 -41.25
CA PRO A 657 15.65 4.31 -39.79
C PRO A 657 14.34 3.96 -39.08
N GLN A 658 14.45 3.47 -37.85
CA GLN A 658 13.31 3.16 -36.97
C GLN A 658 13.49 3.87 -35.63
N THR A 659 12.41 4.30 -34.98
CA THR A 659 12.43 5.08 -33.74
C THR A 659 11.67 4.39 -32.62
N LEU A 660 12.15 4.62 -31.40
CA LEU A 660 11.50 4.25 -30.14
C LEU A 660 11.56 5.49 -29.22
N THR A 661 10.44 5.97 -28.71
CA THR A 661 10.34 7.19 -27.91
C THR A 661 9.54 6.94 -26.64
N VAL A 662 10.16 7.13 -25.48
CA VAL A 662 9.48 7.09 -24.18
C VAL A 662 9.08 8.50 -23.75
N ASP A 663 7.88 8.65 -23.19
CA ASP A 663 7.42 9.85 -22.48
C ASP A 663 7.52 9.62 -20.97
N LEU A 664 8.44 10.31 -20.30
CA LEU A 664 8.64 10.22 -18.85
C LEU A 664 7.46 10.80 -18.04
N GLY A 665 6.52 11.49 -18.70
CA GLY A 665 5.31 12.12 -18.15
C GLY A 665 5.52 13.59 -17.78
N ALA A 666 6.70 13.92 -17.26
CA ALA A 666 7.15 15.28 -16.96
C ALA A 666 8.59 15.50 -17.43
N ALA A 667 9.03 16.76 -17.51
CA ALA A 667 10.41 17.07 -17.84
C ALA A 667 11.32 16.79 -16.63
N ALA A 668 12.16 15.75 -16.73
CA ALA A 668 13.11 15.33 -15.71
C ALA A 668 14.54 15.63 -16.14
N SER A 669 15.42 15.95 -15.18
CA SER A 669 16.85 16.08 -15.44
C SER A 669 17.48 14.69 -15.56
N ILE A 670 18.13 14.40 -16.69
CA ILE A 670 18.65 13.07 -17.04
C ILE A 670 20.13 13.12 -17.46
N THR A 671 20.88 12.06 -17.14
CA THR A 671 22.34 11.96 -17.42
C THR A 671 22.77 10.68 -18.14
N LYS A 672 21.94 9.64 -18.16
CA LYS A 672 22.31 8.32 -18.70
C LYS A 672 21.13 7.65 -19.40
N VAL A 673 21.44 6.90 -20.46
CA VAL A 673 20.56 5.88 -21.04
C VAL A 673 21.27 4.51 -20.96
N THR A 674 20.53 3.48 -20.57
CA THR A 674 20.93 2.07 -20.77
C THR A 674 20.00 1.43 -21.80
N LEU A 675 20.55 0.66 -22.73
CA LEU A 675 19.79 -0.24 -23.60
C LEU A 675 20.16 -1.68 -23.26
N LYS A 676 19.18 -2.59 -23.25
CA LYS A 676 19.40 -4.03 -23.16
C LYS A 676 18.81 -4.79 -24.35
N LEU A 677 19.33 -5.98 -24.57
CA LEU A 677 18.71 -7.05 -25.35
C LEU A 677 18.54 -8.28 -24.44
N PRO A 678 17.68 -9.25 -24.79
CA PRO A 678 17.47 -10.41 -23.93
C PRO A 678 18.74 -11.17 -23.59
N PRO A 679 18.93 -11.55 -22.30
CA PRO A 679 20.21 -12.08 -21.80
C PRO A 679 20.55 -13.49 -22.30
N SER A 680 19.59 -14.17 -22.96
CA SER A 680 19.81 -15.48 -23.57
C SER A 680 20.92 -15.44 -24.61
N SER A 681 21.87 -16.38 -24.52
CA SER A 681 22.98 -16.52 -25.47
C SER A 681 22.53 -16.74 -26.92
N ALA A 682 21.28 -17.17 -27.14
CA ALA A 682 20.65 -17.25 -28.46
C ALA A 682 20.59 -15.89 -29.20
N TRP A 683 20.71 -14.77 -28.49
CA TRP A 683 20.78 -13.45 -29.12
C TRP A 683 22.15 -13.13 -29.74
N GLY A 684 23.24 -13.75 -29.25
CA GLY A 684 24.60 -13.59 -29.78
C GLY A 684 25.16 -12.16 -29.69
N ALA A 685 26.47 -12.03 -29.91
CA ALA A 685 27.14 -10.73 -29.95
C ALA A 685 26.78 -9.94 -31.21
N ARG A 686 26.38 -8.68 -31.06
CA ARG A 686 25.92 -7.81 -32.15
C ARG A 686 26.11 -6.32 -31.84
N THR A 687 26.02 -5.47 -32.86
CA THR A 687 26.07 -4.01 -32.72
C THR A 687 24.80 -3.37 -33.30
N GLN A 688 24.18 -2.46 -32.55
CA GLN A 688 23.10 -1.59 -33.07
C GLN A 688 23.58 -0.14 -33.20
N THR A 689 23.30 0.51 -34.33
CA THR A 689 23.71 1.90 -34.58
C THR A 689 22.57 2.84 -34.20
N VAL A 690 22.76 3.63 -33.14
CA VAL A 690 21.69 4.41 -32.49
C VAL A 690 22.11 5.87 -32.27
N THR A 691 21.21 6.80 -32.63
CA THR A 691 21.22 8.20 -32.15
C THR A 691 20.27 8.33 -30.97
N ILE A 692 20.64 9.13 -29.95
CA ILE A 692 19.77 9.43 -28.80
C ILE A 692 19.45 10.94 -28.81
N SER A 693 18.16 11.26 -28.77
CA SER A 693 17.66 12.64 -28.79
C SER A 693 16.62 12.89 -27.69
N GLY A 694 16.56 14.12 -27.18
CA GLY A 694 15.64 14.55 -26.15
C GLY A 694 14.69 15.65 -26.63
N SER A 695 13.48 15.69 -26.07
CA SER A 695 12.54 16.79 -26.22
C SER A 695 11.80 17.07 -24.90
N THR A 696 11.41 18.32 -24.65
CA THR A 696 10.52 18.71 -23.54
C THR A 696 9.05 18.83 -23.97
N ASP A 697 8.79 19.06 -25.26
CA ASP A 697 7.45 19.30 -25.84
C ASP A 697 6.89 18.11 -26.64
N GLY A 698 7.74 17.13 -26.98
CA GLY A 698 7.40 15.95 -27.78
C GLY A 698 7.45 16.18 -29.29
N GLY A 699 7.66 17.43 -29.73
CA GLY A 699 7.74 17.84 -31.13
C GLY A 699 9.17 18.15 -31.58
N THR A 700 9.88 19.05 -30.88
CA THR A 700 11.23 19.48 -31.24
C THR A 700 12.27 18.64 -30.50
N TYR A 701 13.10 17.88 -31.23
CA TYR A 701 14.13 17.02 -30.64
C TYR A 701 15.54 17.57 -30.85
N THR A 702 16.32 17.64 -29.77
CA THR A 702 17.75 17.93 -29.80
C THR A 702 18.56 16.64 -29.64
N THR A 703 19.72 16.53 -30.28
CA THR A 703 20.57 15.33 -30.18
C THR A 703 21.37 15.37 -28.88
N LEU A 704 21.18 14.37 -28.02
CA LEU A 704 21.95 14.20 -26.77
C LEU A 704 23.22 13.38 -27.02
N VAL A 705 23.12 12.35 -27.87
CA VAL A 705 24.25 11.51 -28.31
C VAL A 705 24.10 11.23 -29.80
N GLY A 706 25.11 11.65 -30.58
CA GLY A 706 25.16 11.41 -32.03
C GLY A 706 25.22 9.92 -32.39
N SER A 707 24.80 9.60 -33.63
CA SER A 707 24.72 8.23 -34.14
C SER A 707 26.04 7.47 -33.98
N ARG A 708 26.00 6.33 -33.28
CA ARG A 708 27.15 5.42 -33.13
C ARG A 708 26.71 3.99 -32.87
N GLY A 709 27.60 3.04 -33.12
CA GLY A 709 27.40 1.64 -32.78
C GLY A 709 27.49 1.39 -31.27
N TYR A 710 26.50 0.69 -30.73
CA TYR A 710 26.47 0.12 -29.39
C TYR A 710 26.59 -1.40 -29.50
N ALA A 711 27.65 -1.96 -28.90
CA ALA A 711 27.85 -3.39 -28.85
C ALA A 711 27.01 -4.02 -27.72
N PHE A 712 26.40 -5.15 -28.01
CA PHE A 712 25.67 -6.02 -27.10
C PHE A 712 26.32 -7.39 -27.19
N ASP A 713 26.82 -7.90 -26.08
CA ASP A 713 27.43 -9.23 -25.99
C ASP A 713 26.78 -9.99 -24.82
N PRO A 714 26.29 -11.23 -25.00
CA PRO A 714 25.79 -12.06 -23.91
C PRO A 714 26.83 -12.24 -22.77
N ALA A 715 28.13 -12.24 -23.09
CA ALA A 715 29.21 -12.32 -22.10
C ALA A 715 29.31 -11.06 -21.20
N SER A 716 28.73 -9.92 -21.63
CA SER A 716 28.56 -8.72 -20.82
C SER A 716 27.08 -8.42 -20.54
N GLY A 717 26.24 -9.47 -20.46
CA GLY A 717 24.83 -9.35 -20.08
C GLY A 717 23.95 -8.60 -21.10
N ASN A 718 24.32 -8.58 -22.39
CA ASN A 718 23.58 -7.94 -23.48
C ASN A 718 23.11 -6.51 -23.15
N THR A 719 23.99 -5.73 -22.50
CA THR A 719 23.68 -4.39 -21.97
C THR A 719 24.67 -3.35 -22.50
N ALA A 720 24.16 -2.19 -22.94
CA ALA A 720 24.95 -1.07 -23.43
C ALA A 720 24.51 0.25 -22.77
N SER A 721 25.43 0.95 -22.09
CA SER A 721 25.15 2.23 -21.42
C SER A 721 25.82 3.42 -22.12
N VAL A 722 25.24 4.60 -21.96
CA VAL A 722 25.87 5.90 -22.27
C VAL A 722 25.46 6.97 -21.28
N SER A 723 26.43 7.73 -20.80
CA SER A 723 26.22 8.97 -20.06
C SER A 723 26.52 10.20 -20.93
N PHE A 724 25.83 11.30 -20.62
CA PHE A 724 25.93 12.61 -21.26
C PHE A 724 25.69 13.72 -20.20
N PRO A 725 26.03 14.99 -20.47
CA PRO A 725 25.79 16.08 -19.51
C PRO A 725 24.31 16.21 -19.12
N ALA A 726 24.05 16.52 -17.85
CA ALA A 726 22.70 16.62 -17.30
C ALA A 726 21.81 17.57 -18.12
N THR A 727 20.62 17.11 -18.48
CA THR A 727 19.72 17.82 -19.39
C THR A 727 18.26 17.53 -19.05
N SER A 728 17.40 18.55 -19.05
CA SER A 728 15.97 18.39 -18.72
C SER A 728 15.18 17.97 -19.96
N GLN A 729 14.55 16.79 -19.91
CA GLN A 729 13.84 16.17 -21.03
C GLN A 729 12.56 15.49 -20.52
N ARG A 730 11.49 15.54 -21.30
CA ARG A 730 10.27 14.75 -21.06
C ARG A 730 10.20 13.52 -21.96
N PHE A 731 10.62 13.66 -23.21
CA PHE A 731 10.63 12.60 -24.21
C PHE A 731 12.06 12.22 -24.56
N VAL A 732 12.39 10.94 -24.52
CA VAL A 732 13.70 10.42 -24.94
C VAL A 732 13.51 9.47 -26.11
N ARG A 733 14.16 9.77 -27.24
CA ARG A 733 14.03 9.07 -28.51
C ARG A 733 15.33 8.39 -28.91
N LEU A 734 15.25 7.08 -29.12
CA LEU A 734 16.24 6.30 -29.85
C LEU A 734 15.91 6.35 -31.35
N THR A 735 16.94 6.45 -32.19
CA THR A 735 16.81 6.30 -33.65
C THR A 735 17.83 5.26 -34.14
N PHE A 736 17.32 4.09 -34.50
CA PHE A 736 18.09 2.95 -35.00
C PHE A 736 18.33 3.11 -36.50
N THR A 737 19.58 2.93 -36.93
CA THR A 737 20.00 3.02 -38.34
C THR A 737 20.68 1.75 -38.86
N GLY A 738 20.87 0.75 -37.99
CA GLY A 738 21.38 -0.57 -38.34
C GLY A 738 21.48 -1.47 -37.11
N ASN A 739 21.46 -2.79 -37.33
CA ASN A 739 21.69 -3.84 -36.34
C ASN A 739 22.39 -5.01 -37.05
N THR A 740 23.50 -5.52 -36.51
CA THR A 740 24.29 -6.58 -37.17
C THR A 740 23.76 -7.99 -36.91
N GLY A 741 22.88 -8.18 -35.92
CA GLY A 741 22.29 -9.48 -35.59
C GLY A 741 20.94 -9.75 -36.24
N TRP A 742 20.20 -8.69 -36.61
CA TRP A 742 18.86 -8.77 -37.19
C TRP A 742 18.52 -7.48 -37.96
N PRO A 743 17.73 -7.49 -39.04
CA PRO A 743 17.45 -6.29 -39.85
C PRO A 743 16.39 -5.35 -39.23
N ALA A 744 16.34 -5.22 -37.91
CA ALA A 744 15.38 -4.38 -37.18
C ALA A 744 16.04 -3.72 -35.95
N GLY A 745 15.49 -2.62 -35.45
CA GLY A 745 15.81 -2.11 -34.12
C GLY A 745 15.16 -3.01 -33.07
N GLN A 746 15.92 -3.43 -32.05
CA GLN A 746 15.43 -4.31 -30.99
C GLN A 746 15.87 -3.79 -29.63
N VAL A 747 14.98 -3.85 -28.63
CA VAL A 747 15.27 -3.42 -27.23
C VAL A 747 14.43 -4.26 -26.26
N SER A 748 15.05 -4.82 -25.22
CA SER A 748 14.33 -5.39 -24.06
C SER A 748 14.19 -4.42 -22.90
N GLU A 749 15.19 -3.57 -22.64
CA GLU A 749 15.05 -2.46 -21.69
C GLU A 749 15.62 -1.17 -22.29
N PHE A 750 14.86 -0.10 -22.17
CA PHE A 750 15.25 1.28 -22.45
C PHE A 750 15.20 2.03 -21.12
N GLU A 751 16.32 2.01 -20.39
CA GLU A 751 16.44 2.70 -19.11
C GLU A 751 16.87 4.16 -19.32
N VAL A 752 16.28 5.08 -18.56
CA VAL A 752 16.66 6.50 -18.52
C VAL A 752 16.92 6.92 -17.09
N ALA A 753 18.14 7.35 -16.75
CA ALA A 753 18.48 7.70 -15.38
C ALA A 753 18.39 9.21 -15.10
N ALA A 754 17.92 9.53 -13.89
CA ALA A 754 17.96 10.86 -13.31
C ALA A 754 19.41 11.39 -13.19
N SER A 755 19.55 12.71 -13.02
CA SER A 755 20.84 13.40 -12.88
C SER A 755 21.35 13.49 -11.45
#